data_AF-A0A401QQF9-F1
#
_entry.id   AF-A0A401QQF9-F1
#
_cell.length_a   1.000
_cell.length_b   1.000
_cell.length_c   1.000
_cell.angle_alpha   90.00
_cell.angle_beta   90.00
_cell.angle_gamma   90.00
#
_symmetry.space_group_name_H-M   'P 1'
#
loop_
_entity.id
_entity.type
_entity.pdbx_description
1 polymer ?
#
loop_
_entity_poly.entity_id
_entity_poly.type
_entity_poly.pdbx_seq_one_letter_code
_entity_poly.pdbx_strand_id
1 'polypeptide(L)'
;MAQQALLDGGSEVVLTDDHPAVRRLARDDGWPPASLALHARLLAASAEALSDGRFGLVLTGGAGPAGAVFGRFGHLLDDRSGAELGTLVRGGAPDGALRAQVTFRPGHARHGNAAQVPQWLDRLLPVGCFADPDDPGVLDPRRLAVRAEPDRLRLVDSATGRPVDPAVFHLLTPQWDLPDVARFAAELAEGGTRPWRAWDWGGADVLPYLPRVRYGRTVLAPARWRPAPELLDARLPFAQWWDAWQQWRERWRAPGRLWVGRRDRGVQVDLSLPGHPALLRHELLRSGQVELHEVPADAAGHPDGWLRGPDGAHHAEVILPLRLARGVDRPAPSPPAARRHVAPRATAGVHLPGGEWLSTAWYAPAERHEELLVGHLPGLLEQLPAEVDRWFFERRRDAYGAHLRLRFHAPPEVLAGRLLPRLHDTTGRLRADGLLGRVVCDAYDPELERYGGPEAIAAAERVFHADSVTVVEHLRRRFARQDGAEPLLLAAAGLADLARAFHDDGAAGSVPDGGHRAGADWLLRSVPRDDEAHRAFRERRRQVLSLVDPYRSVPGPAAAGDVLRTAWLRRGEQASRYGRLLRGLGQRSWSHPDQVLRGLLQAHHNRLVGLDPESARLAHAVARGAAAAHSDRRRQGR
;
A
#
# COMPACT_ATOMS: atom_id res chain seq x y z
N MET A 1 -26.56 14.51 11.54
CA MET A 1 -27.50 13.38 11.56
C MET A 1 -28.12 13.23 12.94
N ALA A 2 -27.38 12.80 13.97
CA ALA A 2 -27.91 12.66 15.32
C ALA A 2 -28.55 13.96 15.87
N GLN A 3 -27.86 15.09 15.75
CA GLN A 3 -28.38 16.40 16.16
C GLN A 3 -29.66 16.80 15.39
N GLN A 4 -29.72 16.53 14.09
CA GLN A 4 -30.88 16.88 13.26
C GLN A 4 -32.11 16.09 13.70
N ALA A 5 -31.97 14.76 13.88
CA ALA A 5 -33.06 13.92 14.39
C ALA A 5 -33.58 14.42 15.73
N LEU A 6 -32.69 14.81 16.66
CA LEU A 6 -33.07 15.39 17.95
C LEU A 6 -33.82 16.72 17.81
N LEU A 7 -33.35 17.64 16.94
CA LEU A 7 -33.99 18.93 16.71
C LEU A 7 -35.38 18.80 16.08
N ASP A 8 -35.55 17.82 15.20
CA ASP A 8 -36.83 17.51 14.56
C ASP A 8 -37.77 16.71 15.48
N GLY A 9 -37.36 16.45 16.73
CA GLY A 9 -38.10 15.64 17.70
C GLY A 9 -38.19 14.15 17.34
N GLY A 10 -37.42 13.70 16.35
CA GLY A 10 -37.39 12.33 15.87
C GLY A 10 -36.48 11.41 16.69
N SER A 11 -36.90 10.16 16.86
CA SER A 11 -36.10 9.09 17.46
C SER A 11 -35.33 8.24 16.44
N GLU A 12 -35.52 8.50 15.15
CA GLU A 12 -35.01 7.69 14.04
C GLU A 12 -34.41 8.57 12.93
N VAL A 13 -33.33 8.09 12.32
CA VAL A 13 -32.76 8.58 11.07
C VAL A 13 -33.09 7.57 9.97
N VAL A 14 -33.96 7.96 9.04
CA VAL A 14 -34.35 7.13 7.89
C VAL A 14 -33.48 7.50 6.69
N LEU A 15 -32.69 6.53 6.26
CA LEU A 15 -31.84 6.63 5.08
C LEU A 15 -32.58 6.14 3.83
N THR A 16 -32.43 6.89 2.75
CA THR A 16 -32.88 6.58 1.39
C THR A 16 -31.69 6.70 0.44
N ASP A 17 -31.79 6.18 -0.78
CA ASP A 17 -30.74 6.30 -1.81
C ASP A 17 -30.29 7.76 -2.03
N ASP A 18 -31.24 8.69 -1.95
CA ASP A 18 -31.00 10.12 -2.16
C ASP A 18 -30.51 10.87 -0.91
N HIS A 19 -30.46 10.20 0.25
CA HIS A 19 -30.09 10.85 1.49
C HIS A 19 -28.64 11.40 1.39
N PRO A 20 -28.38 12.67 1.73
CA PRO A 20 -27.05 13.28 1.57
C PRO A 20 -25.91 12.57 2.29
N ALA A 21 -26.21 11.82 3.36
CA ALA A 21 -25.21 10.97 4.01
C ALA A 21 -24.86 9.73 3.18
N VAL A 22 -25.83 9.10 2.52
CA VAL A 22 -25.60 7.92 1.67
C VAL A 22 -24.74 8.34 0.47
N ARG A 23 -25.07 9.44 -0.21
CA ARG A 23 -24.27 9.99 -1.31
C ARG A 23 -22.84 10.36 -0.92
N ARG A 24 -22.61 10.82 0.32
CA ARG A 24 -21.26 11.13 0.83
C ARG A 24 -20.46 9.89 1.26
N LEU A 25 -21.14 8.84 1.70
CA LEU A 25 -20.53 7.57 2.13
C LEU A 25 -20.28 6.61 0.96
N ALA A 26 -21.11 6.71 -0.09
CA ALA A 26 -20.86 6.14 -1.39
C ALA A 26 -19.63 6.84 -1.99
N ARG A 27 -18.55 6.08 -2.11
CA ARG A 27 -17.33 6.53 -2.78
C ARG A 27 -16.95 5.47 -3.79
N ASP A 28 -16.44 5.92 -4.92
CA ASP A 28 -15.99 5.05 -6.01
C ASP A 28 -14.50 4.63 -5.83
N ASP A 29 -13.91 4.93 -4.66
CA ASP A 29 -12.55 4.51 -4.31
C ASP A 29 -12.53 3.13 -3.61
N GLY A 30 -11.72 2.23 -4.17
CA GLY A 30 -11.55 0.86 -3.66
C GLY A 30 -12.59 -0.14 -4.18
N TRP A 31 -12.42 -1.41 -3.80
CA TRP A 31 -13.21 -2.52 -4.33
C TRP A 31 -14.04 -3.19 -3.23
N PRO A 32 -15.33 -3.51 -3.44
CA PRO A 32 -16.07 -4.33 -2.48
C PRO A 32 -15.44 -5.73 -2.38
N PRO A 33 -15.58 -6.42 -1.23
CA PRO A 33 -15.11 -7.79 -1.10
C PRO A 33 -15.90 -8.73 -2.03
N ALA A 34 -15.26 -9.79 -2.51
CA ALA A 34 -15.90 -10.77 -3.41
C ALA A 34 -17.08 -11.50 -2.75
N SER A 35 -17.02 -11.65 -1.43
CA SER A 35 -18.10 -12.21 -0.61
C SER A 35 -18.04 -11.62 0.79
N LEU A 36 -19.17 -11.64 1.48
CA LEU A 36 -19.24 -11.35 2.91
C LEU A 36 -20.39 -12.10 3.59
N ALA A 37 -20.38 -12.20 4.91
CA ALA A 37 -21.54 -12.66 5.67
C ALA A 37 -22.10 -11.53 6.54
N LEU A 38 -23.41 -11.27 6.43
CA LEU A 38 -24.13 -10.36 7.34
C LEU A 38 -24.88 -11.16 8.39
N HIS A 39 -24.91 -10.65 9.62
CA HIS A 39 -25.68 -11.20 10.71
C HIS A 39 -26.83 -10.26 11.03
N ALA A 40 -28.03 -10.80 11.13
CA ALA A 40 -29.22 -10.02 11.45
C ALA A 40 -30.19 -10.83 12.28
N ARG A 41 -30.90 -10.16 13.18
CA ARG A 41 -32.16 -10.72 13.71
C ARG A 41 -33.26 -10.44 12.70
N LEU A 42 -34.03 -11.48 12.39
CA LEU A 42 -35.21 -11.39 11.54
C LEU A 42 -36.46 -11.36 12.41
N LEU A 43 -37.23 -10.28 12.32
CA LEU A 43 -38.37 -10.02 13.18
C LEU A 43 -39.65 -10.00 12.35
N ALA A 44 -40.60 -10.87 12.70
CA ALA A 44 -41.94 -10.90 12.12
C ALA A 44 -42.92 -11.56 13.11
N ALA A 45 -44.20 -11.23 12.97
CA ALA A 45 -45.25 -11.75 13.86
C ALA A 45 -45.57 -13.23 13.67
N SER A 46 -45.42 -13.72 12.44
CA SER A 46 -45.67 -15.10 12.05
C SER A 46 -44.92 -15.42 10.75
N ALA A 47 -44.87 -16.71 10.38
CA ALA A 47 -44.30 -17.14 9.10
C ALA A 47 -45.08 -16.58 7.89
N GLU A 48 -46.40 -16.41 8.02
CA GLU A 48 -47.26 -15.79 7.00
C GLU A 48 -46.89 -14.31 6.86
N ALA A 49 -46.76 -13.58 7.98
CA ALA A 49 -46.36 -12.18 7.93
C ALA A 49 -44.97 -11.99 7.31
N LEU A 50 -44.03 -12.89 7.61
CA LEU A 50 -42.72 -12.92 6.96
C LEU A 50 -42.86 -13.15 5.45
N SER A 51 -43.67 -14.12 5.02
CA SER A 51 -43.92 -14.45 3.61
C SER A 51 -44.59 -13.30 2.85
N ASP A 52 -45.47 -12.55 3.50
CA ASP A 52 -46.10 -11.32 2.96
C ASP A 52 -45.13 -10.13 2.89
N GLY A 53 -43.88 -10.30 3.33
CA GLY A 53 -42.88 -9.23 3.38
C GLY A 53 -43.06 -8.25 4.55
N ARG A 54 -43.88 -8.57 5.55
CA ARG A 54 -44.11 -7.77 6.77
C ARG A 54 -43.11 -8.16 7.87
N PHE A 55 -41.84 -7.86 7.62
CA PHE A 55 -40.73 -8.14 8.53
C PHE A 55 -39.78 -6.96 8.66
N GLY A 56 -38.99 -6.96 9.73
CA GLY A 56 -37.84 -6.08 9.92
C GLY A 56 -36.56 -6.87 10.14
N LEU A 57 -35.44 -6.29 9.73
CA LEU A 57 -34.10 -6.81 10.00
C LEU A 57 -33.38 -5.87 10.95
N VAL A 58 -32.71 -6.42 11.97
CA VAL A 58 -31.80 -5.65 12.82
C VAL A 58 -30.41 -6.23 12.65
N LEU A 59 -29.49 -5.45 12.07
CA LEU A 59 -28.11 -5.87 11.90
C LEU A 59 -27.43 -6.01 13.26
N THR A 60 -26.89 -7.19 13.53
CA THR A 60 -26.12 -7.50 14.74
C THR A 60 -24.61 -7.46 14.47
N GLY A 61 -24.23 -7.70 13.21
CA GLY A 61 -22.86 -7.66 12.77
C GLY A 61 -22.70 -8.19 11.35
N GLY A 62 -21.47 -8.52 11.02
CA GLY A 62 -21.08 -9.06 9.74
C GLY A 62 -19.57 -9.20 9.72
N ALA A 63 -19.08 -10.20 9.00
CA ALA A 63 -17.67 -10.53 9.05
C ALA A 63 -17.19 -11.24 7.79
N GLY A 64 -15.96 -10.91 7.41
CA GLY A 64 -15.08 -11.71 6.56
C GLY A 64 -15.71 -12.20 5.26
N PRO A 65 -15.11 -13.22 4.62
CA PRO A 65 -15.73 -13.92 3.49
C PRO A 65 -16.90 -14.79 3.95
N ALA A 66 -17.82 -15.08 3.03
CA ALA A 66 -19.08 -15.80 3.30
C ALA A 66 -18.93 -17.12 4.09
N GLY A 67 -17.82 -17.84 3.95
CA GLY A 67 -17.57 -19.09 4.66
C GLY A 67 -17.13 -18.94 6.11
N ALA A 68 -16.66 -17.77 6.54
CA ALA A 68 -15.97 -17.61 7.81
C ALA A 68 -16.83 -17.89 9.05
N VAL A 69 -18.11 -17.53 8.98
CA VAL A 69 -19.07 -17.71 10.07
C VAL A 69 -19.44 -19.18 10.25
N PHE A 70 -19.58 -19.90 9.14
CA PHE A 70 -20.00 -21.29 9.12
C PHE A 70 -18.86 -22.26 9.41
N GLY A 71 -17.61 -21.83 9.35
CA GLY A 71 -16.44 -22.73 9.45
C GLY A 71 -16.51 -23.70 10.62
N ARG A 72 -16.68 -23.18 11.84
CA ARG A 72 -16.78 -24.00 13.05
C ARG A 72 -17.99 -24.94 13.09
N PHE A 73 -19.01 -24.63 12.31
CA PHE A 73 -20.25 -25.40 12.22
C PHE A 73 -20.31 -26.26 10.96
N GLY A 74 -19.27 -26.22 10.11
CA GLY A 74 -19.31 -26.90 8.82
C GLY A 74 -19.50 -28.41 8.93
N HIS A 75 -19.06 -29.01 10.04
CA HIS A 75 -19.25 -30.43 10.34
C HIS A 75 -20.69 -30.80 10.76
N LEU A 76 -21.55 -29.81 11.04
CA LEU A 76 -22.97 -29.99 11.38
C LEU A 76 -23.89 -29.77 10.19
N LEU A 77 -23.37 -29.24 9.08
CA LEU A 77 -24.15 -29.03 7.86
C LEU A 77 -24.44 -30.37 7.20
N ASP A 78 -25.67 -30.53 6.69
CA ASP A 78 -26.00 -31.65 5.82
C ASP A 78 -25.24 -31.54 4.48
N ASP A 79 -25.17 -32.66 3.75
CA ASP A 79 -24.38 -32.74 2.51
C ASP A 79 -24.77 -31.65 1.50
N ARG A 80 -26.06 -31.33 1.43
CA ARG A 80 -26.58 -30.29 0.54
C ARG A 80 -26.08 -28.90 0.94
N SER A 81 -26.28 -28.49 2.19
CA SER A 81 -25.88 -27.17 2.69
C SER A 81 -24.35 -27.03 2.69
N GLY A 82 -23.63 -28.11 3.00
CA GLY A 82 -22.18 -28.20 2.87
C GLY A 82 -21.71 -28.01 1.43
N ALA A 83 -22.37 -28.62 0.44
CA ALA A 83 -22.05 -28.46 -0.98
C ALA A 83 -22.38 -27.05 -1.50
N GLU A 84 -23.51 -26.47 -1.11
CA GLU A 84 -23.90 -25.10 -1.47
C GLU A 84 -22.88 -24.08 -0.90
N LEU A 85 -22.50 -24.22 0.37
CA LEU A 85 -21.47 -23.39 1.00
C LEU A 85 -20.09 -23.60 0.36
N GLY A 86 -19.71 -24.86 0.09
CA GLY A 86 -18.48 -25.22 -0.62
C GLY A 86 -18.38 -24.55 -2.00
N THR A 87 -19.50 -24.48 -2.72
CA THR A 87 -19.59 -23.82 -4.02
C THR A 87 -19.39 -22.30 -3.89
N LEU A 88 -20.00 -21.69 -2.87
CA LEU A 88 -19.86 -20.27 -2.58
C LEU A 88 -18.42 -19.87 -2.24
N VAL A 89 -17.71 -20.67 -1.42
CA VAL A 89 -16.34 -20.34 -0.97
C VAL A 89 -15.27 -20.60 -2.04
N ARG A 90 -15.54 -21.48 -3.01
CA ARG A 90 -14.66 -21.76 -4.16
C ARG A 90 -14.77 -20.68 -5.25
N GLY A 91 -15.94 -20.10 -5.45
CA GLY A 91 -16.25 -19.18 -6.56
C GLY A 91 -15.68 -17.76 -6.48
N GLY A 92 -14.51 -17.54 -5.86
CA GLY A 92 -13.99 -16.19 -5.57
C GLY A 92 -12.53 -15.92 -5.92
N ALA A 93 -11.80 -16.87 -6.52
CA ALA A 93 -10.41 -16.63 -6.87
C ALA A 93 -10.31 -15.77 -8.15
N PRO A 94 -9.46 -14.74 -8.20
CA PRO A 94 -9.13 -14.06 -9.44
C PRO A 94 -8.57 -15.05 -10.47
N ASP A 95 -8.85 -14.84 -11.76
CA ASP A 95 -8.39 -15.71 -12.84
C ASP A 95 -6.89 -16.04 -12.73
N GLY A 96 -6.58 -17.35 -12.73
CA GLY A 96 -5.21 -17.87 -12.67
C GLY A 96 -4.57 -17.95 -11.28
N ALA A 97 -5.20 -17.45 -10.22
CA ALA A 97 -4.68 -17.54 -8.85
C ALA A 97 -4.89 -18.94 -8.22
N LEU A 98 -3.95 -19.35 -7.36
CA LEU A 98 -4.08 -20.53 -6.51
C LEU A 98 -4.81 -20.14 -5.22
N ARG A 99 -6.09 -20.46 -5.09
CA ARG A 99 -6.84 -20.23 -3.86
C ARG A 99 -6.46 -21.28 -2.82
N ALA A 100 -6.03 -20.86 -1.63
CA ALA A 100 -5.55 -21.77 -0.60
C ALA A 100 -6.16 -21.46 0.77
N GLN A 101 -6.73 -22.48 1.41
CA GLN A 101 -7.31 -22.36 2.75
C GLN A 101 -6.19 -22.28 3.78
N VAL A 102 -6.16 -21.18 4.53
CA VAL A 102 -5.21 -21.01 5.64
C VAL A 102 -5.65 -21.93 6.78
N THR A 103 -4.73 -22.80 7.20
CA THR A 103 -4.89 -23.69 8.34
C THR A 103 -3.73 -23.44 9.30
N PHE A 104 -4.01 -23.38 10.59
CA PHE A 104 -2.99 -23.05 11.58
C PHE A 104 -3.33 -23.61 12.94
N ARG A 105 -2.32 -23.68 13.80
CA ARG A 105 -2.49 -23.95 15.23
C ARG A 105 -2.57 -22.62 16.01
N PRO A 106 -3.72 -22.28 16.63
CA PRO A 106 -3.82 -21.08 17.46
C PRO A 106 -2.87 -21.14 18.67
N GLY A 107 -2.38 -19.98 19.12
CA GLY A 107 -1.48 -19.89 20.27
C GLY A 107 -2.12 -20.30 21.60
N HIS A 108 -3.44 -20.10 21.75
CA HIS A 108 -4.20 -20.46 22.94
C HIS A 108 -5.20 -21.59 22.66
N ALA A 109 -5.23 -22.61 23.53
CA ALA A 109 -6.07 -23.80 23.36
C ALA A 109 -7.55 -23.50 23.17
N ARG A 110 -8.10 -22.52 23.92
CA ARG A 110 -9.52 -22.13 23.80
C ARG A 110 -9.93 -21.64 22.41
N HIS A 111 -8.97 -21.10 21.63
CA HIS A 111 -9.23 -20.64 20.27
C HIS A 111 -9.21 -21.79 19.25
N GLY A 112 -8.63 -22.94 19.60
CA GLY A 112 -8.76 -24.17 18.82
C GLY A 112 -10.21 -24.53 18.54
N ASN A 113 -11.10 -24.35 19.53
CA ASN A 113 -12.54 -24.63 19.39
C ASN A 113 -13.23 -23.77 18.30
N ALA A 114 -12.69 -22.59 18.00
CA ALA A 114 -13.22 -21.69 16.97
C ALA A 114 -12.45 -21.77 15.64
N ALA A 115 -11.25 -22.37 15.64
CA ALA A 115 -10.41 -22.56 14.45
C ALA A 115 -10.67 -23.89 13.72
N GLN A 116 -11.48 -24.79 14.29
CA GLN A 116 -11.83 -26.06 13.67
C GLN A 116 -12.76 -25.83 12.47
N VAL A 117 -12.20 -25.85 11.27
CA VAL A 117 -12.93 -25.64 10.02
C VAL A 117 -12.68 -26.82 9.09
N PRO A 118 -13.72 -27.41 8.45
CA PRO A 118 -13.51 -28.42 7.42
C PRO A 118 -12.66 -27.88 6.27
N GLN A 119 -12.02 -28.78 5.53
CA GLN A 119 -11.35 -28.41 4.30
C GLN A 119 -12.38 -28.20 3.19
N TRP A 120 -12.53 -26.95 2.72
CA TRP A 120 -13.44 -26.61 1.62
C TRP A 120 -12.74 -26.33 0.29
N LEU A 121 -11.44 -26.09 0.34
CA LEU A 121 -10.60 -25.84 -0.84
C LEU A 121 -9.62 -27.00 -1.08
N ASP A 122 -9.27 -27.19 -2.34
CA ASP A 122 -8.33 -28.24 -2.78
C ASP A 122 -6.88 -27.94 -2.35
N ARG A 123 -6.59 -26.70 -1.96
CA ARG A 123 -5.26 -26.29 -1.50
C ARG A 123 -5.29 -25.82 -0.04
N LEU A 124 -4.26 -26.20 0.70
CA LEU A 124 -4.02 -25.78 2.08
C LEU A 124 -2.76 -24.91 2.16
N LEU A 125 -2.80 -23.90 3.03
CA LEU A 125 -1.63 -23.15 3.48
C LEU A 125 -1.46 -23.39 5.00
N PRO A 126 -0.71 -24.43 5.40
CA PRO A 126 -0.52 -24.78 6.80
C PRO A 126 0.49 -23.86 7.50
N VAL A 127 0.18 -23.44 8.73
CA VAL A 127 1.03 -22.60 9.58
C VAL A 127 1.08 -23.16 11.00
N GLY A 128 2.21 -23.77 11.38
CA GLY A 128 2.39 -24.32 12.72
C GLY A 128 1.53 -25.57 13.01
N CYS A 129 0.98 -26.20 11.97
CA CYS A 129 0.27 -27.46 12.02
C CYS A 129 0.93 -28.47 11.07
N PHE A 130 0.72 -29.76 11.33
CA PHE A 130 1.19 -30.81 10.43
C PHE A 130 0.41 -30.78 9.11
N ALA A 131 1.13 -30.96 8.01
CA ALA A 131 0.60 -31.24 6.69
C ALA A 131 1.63 -32.10 5.96
N ASP A 132 1.16 -33.00 5.10
CA ASP A 132 2.03 -33.83 4.27
C ASP A 132 2.73 -32.95 3.21
N PRO A 133 4.07 -32.81 3.22
CA PRO A 133 4.77 -32.01 2.23
C PRO A 133 4.72 -32.60 0.81
N ASP A 134 4.42 -33.90 0.67
CA ASP A 134 4.30 -34.58 -0.61
C ASP A 134 2.88 -34.49 -1.21
N ASP A 135 1.90 -34.02 -0.43
CA ASP A 135 0.56 -33.73 -0.93
C ASP A 135 0.62 -32.50 -1.86
N PRO A 136 0.29 -32.65 -3.16
CA PRO A 136 0.27 -31.51 -4.07
C PRO A 136 -0.66 -30.41 -3.56
N GLY A 137 -1.73 -30.73 -2.84
CA GLY A 137 -2.66 -29.80 -2.21
C GLY A 137 -2.02 -28.83 -1.22
N VAL A 138 -0.84 -29.12 -0.69
CA VAL A 138 -0.20 -28.33 0.37
C VAL A 138 0.77 -27.30 -0.21
N LEU A 139 0.52 -26.02 0.09
CA LEU A 139 1.43 -24.93 -0.24
C LEU A 139 2.41 -24.70 0.91
N ASP A 140 3.71 -24.93 0.66
CA ASP A 140 4.77 -24.63 1.62
C ASP A 140 4.97 -23.11 1.74
N PRO A 141 4.75 -22.48 2.92
CA PRO A 141 4.97 -21.05 3.12
C PRO A 141 6.38 -20.58 2.73
N ARG A 142 7.41 -21.44 2.80
CA ARG A 142 8.80 -21.12 2.44
C ARG A 142 9.00 -20.97 0.92
N ARG A 143 8.08 -21.48 0.12
CA ARG A 143 8.05 -21.34 -1.35
C ARG A 143 7.17 -20.18 -1.80
N LEU A 144 6.61 -19.42 -0.87
CA LEU A 144 5.83 -18.23 -1.18
C LEU A 144 6.68 -16.97 -1.04
N ALA A 145 6.35 -15.97 -1.84
CA ALA A 145 6.92 -14.63 -1.77
C ALA A 145 5.81 -13.59 -1.72
N VAL A 146 6.16 -12.39 -1.26
CA VAL A 146 5.24 -11.23 -1.26
C VAL A 146 5.59 -10.34 -2.44
N ARG A 147 4.60 -10.07 -3.28
CA ARG A 147 4.71 -9.12 -4.39
C ARG A 147 3.95 -7.84 -4.05
N ALA A 148 4.64 -6.71 -4.15
CA ALA A 148 4.02 -5.40 -4.08
C ALA A 148 3.49 -4.97 -5.46
N GLU A 149 2.20 -4.71 -5.53
CA GLU A 149 1.48 -4.14 -6.66
C GLU A 149 1.14 -2.67 -6.35
N PRO A 150 0.83 -1.82 -7.35
CA PRO A 150 0.53 -0.41 -7.11
C PRO A 150 -0.61 -0.16 -6.10
N ASP A 151 -1.56 -1.09 -5.99
CA ASP A 151 -2.79 -0.98 -5.22
C ASP A 151 -2.89 -1.97 -4.04
N ARG A 152 -1.99 -2.97 -3.95
CA ARG A 152 -2.02 -3.98 -2.87
C ARG A 152 -0.72 -4.79 -2.75
N LEU A 153 -0.64 -5.59 -1.69
CA LEU A 153 0.30 -6.71 -1.57
C LEU A 153 -0.39 -8.02 -1.97
N ARG A 154 0.37 -8.99 -2.47
CA ARG A 154 -0.15 -10.30 -2.91
C ARG A 154 0.86 -11.41 -2.66
N LEU A 155 0.38 -12.58 -2.23
CA LEU A 155 1.19 -13.80 -2.17
C LEU A 155 1.40 -14.37 -3.57
N VAL A 156 2.59 -14.90 -3.82
CA VAL A 156 2.95 -15.53 -5.10
C VAL A 156 3.78 -16.77 -4.83
N ASP A 157 3.62 -17.78 -5.66
CA ASP A 157 4.59 -18.87 -5.72
C ASP A 157 5.94 -18.32 -6.19
N SER A 158 7.00 -18.56 -5.42
CA SER A 158 8.31 -17.94 -5.64
C SER A 158 9.01 -18.45 -6.89
N ALA A 159 8.69 -19.66 -7.35
CA ALA A 159 9.28 -20.27 -8.55
C ALA A 159 8.57 -19.80 -9.83
N THR A 160 7.24 -19.81 -9.84
CA THR A 160 6.41 -19.56 -11.03
C THR A 160 5.89 -18.12 -11.12
N GLY A 161 5.90 -17.38 -10.02
CA GLY A 161 5.29 -16.05 -9.92
C GLY A 161 3.76 -16.07 -9.93
N ARG A 162 3.15 -17.26 -9.91
CA ARG A 162 1.71 -17.45 -9.94
C ARG A 162 1.08 -16.89 -8.67
N PRO A 163 0.04 -16.05 -8.76
CA PRO A 163 -0.67 -15.54 -7.58
C PRO A 163 -1.21 -16.64 -6.67
N VAL A 164 -1.15 -16.41 -5.36
CA VAL A 164 -1.81 -17.21 -4.33
C VAL A 164 -2.84 -16.32 -3.63
N ASP A 165 -4.07 -16.82 -3.52
CA ASP A 165 -5.21 -16.15 -2.89
C ASP A 165 -5.53 -16.87 -1.56
N PRO A 166 -5.00 -16.37 -0.42
CA PRO A 166 -5.26 -16.98 0.87
C PRO A 166 -6.74 -16.82 1.24
N ALA A 167 -7.35 -17.88 1.76
CA ALA A 167 -8.74 -17.91 2.18
C ALA A 167 -8.85 -18.34 3.65
N VAL A 168 -9.57 -17.54 4.43
CA VAL A 168 -9.77 -17.78 5.85
C VAL A 168 -11.24 -18.03 6.11
N PHE A 169 -11.54 -19.10 6.84
CA PHE A 169 -12.90 -19.57 7.07
C PHE A 169 -13.26 -19.65 8.56
N HIS A 170 -12.69 -18.78 9.38
CA HIS A 170 -13.02 -18.64 10.81
C HIS A 170 -13.20 -17.18 11.21
N LEU A 171 -13.74 -16.94 12.41
CA LEU A 171 -13.96 -15.58 12.96
C LEU A 171 -12.98 -15.18 14.09
N LEU A 172 -11.86 -15.89 14.26
CA LEU A 172 -10.83 -15.48 15.20
C LEU A 172 -10.26 -14.10 14.84
N THR A 173 -10.11 -13.25 15.85
CA THR A 173 -9.56 -11.90 15.70
C THR A 173 -8.06 -11.98 15.36
N PRO A 174 -7.60 -11.51 14.18
CA PRO A 174 -6.23 -11.72 13.72
C PRO A 174 -5.15 -11.19 14.66
N GLN A 175 -5.41 -10.06 15.32
CA GLN A 175 -4.42 -9.34 16.13
C GLN A 175 -4.11 -9.96 17.50
N TRP A 176 -4.90 -10.95 17.96
CA TRP A 176 -4.77 -11.47 19.31
C TRP A 176 -4.26 -12.92 19.37
N ASP A 177 -4.36 -13.71 18.28
CA ASP A 177 -4.26 -15.18 18.43
C ASP A 177 -3.75 -15.98 17.21
N LEU A 178 -3.45 -15.33 16.09
CA LEU A 178 -2.92 -15.99 14.90
C LEU A 178 -1.38 -15.91 14.89
N PRO A 179 -0.67 -16.98 14.51
CA PRO A 179 0.75 -16.89 14.14
C PRO A 179 0.95 -15.83 13.04
N ASP A 180 2.05 -15.10 13.08
CA ASP A 180 2.28 -13.93 12.19
C ASP A 180 2.09 -14.26 10.70
N VAL A 181 2.52 -15.44 10.24
CA VAL A 181 2.32 -15.88 8.86
C VAL A 181 0.84 -16.09 8.53
N ALA A 182 0.07 -16.71 9.43
CA ALA A 182 -1.36 -16.92 9.24
C ALA A 182 -2.13 -15.60 9.31
N ARG A 183 -1.75 -14.72 10.25
CA ARG A 183 -2.29 -13.37 10.37
C ARG A 183 -2.02 -12.57 9.10
N PHE A 184 -0.78 -12.55 8.63
CA PHE A 184 -0.40 -11.83 7.41
C PHE A 184 -1.14 -12.36 6.18
N ALA A 185 -1.28 -13.69 6.04
CA ALA A 185 -2.09 -14.29 4.98
C ALA A 185 -3.58 -13.86 5.06
N ALA A 186 -4.15 -13.82 6.26
CA ALA A 186 -5.51 -13.34 6.48
C ALA A 186 -5.68 -11.85 6.10
N GLU A 187 -4.74 -10.99 6.51
CA GLU A 187 -4.75 -9.57 6.17
C GLU A 187 -4.56 -9.35 4.65
N LEU A 188 -3.75 -10.18 3.98
CA LEU A 188 -3.60 -10.15 2.53
C LEU A 188 -4.86 -10.59 1.78
N ALA A 189 -5.65 -11.52 2.34
CA ALA A 189 -6.92 -11.96 1.76
C ALA A 189 -7.94 -10.80 1.67
N GLU A 190 -7.88 -9.87 2.62
CA GLU A 190 -8.71 -8.66 2.63
C GLU A 190 -8.06 -7.48 1.87
N GLY A 191 -6.78 -7.64 1.48
CA GLY A 191 -5.96 -6.63 0.84
C GLY A 191 -6.50 -6.17 -0.53
N GLY A 192 -6.54 -4.85 -0.73
CA GLY A 192 -7.08 -4.25 -1.95
C GLY A 192 -8.60 -4.26 -2.04
N THR A 193 -9.31 -4.61 -0.96
CA THR A 193 -10.76 -4.46 -0.84
C THR A 193 -11.12 -3.47 0.27
N ARG A 194 -12.32 -2.90 0.20
CA ARG A 194 -12.94 -2.09 1.24
C ARG A 194 -13.82 -3.01 2.07
N PRO A 195 -13.37 -3.46 3.26
CA PRO A 195 -14.15 -4.39 4.07
C PRO A 195 -15.47 -3.75 4.50
N TRP A 196 -16.50 -4.58 4.62
CA TRP A 196 -17.75 -4.17 5.24
C TRP A 196 -17.54 -3.79 6.70
N ARG A 197 -18.27 -2.79 7.17
CA ARG A 197 -18.29 -2.39 8.58
C ARG A 197 -19.72 -2.13 9.01
N ALA A 198 -20.01 -2.46 10.27
CA ALA A 198 -21.24 -2.04 10.92
C ALA A 198 -21.32 -0.50 10.97
N TRP A 199 -22.52 0.03 11.20
CA TRP A 199 -22.73 1.46 11.35
C TRP A 199 -21.85 2.03 12.48
N ASP A 200 -21.16 3.13 12.19
CA ASP A 200 -20.28 3.82 13.12
C ASP A 200 -20.65 5.31 13.17
N TRP A 201 -20.94 5.79 14.37
CA TRP A 201 -21.27 7.19 14.63
C TRP A 201 -20.03 8.10 14.72
N GLY A 202 -18.82 7.51 14.67
CA GLY A 202 -17.56 8.24 14.73
C GLY A 202 -17.47 9.11 15.98
N GLY A 203 -17.07 10.37 15.81
CA GLY A 203 -16.96 11.31 16.94
C GLY A 203 -18.27 11.57 17.70
N ALA A 204 -19.44 11.29 17.11
CA ALA A 204 -20.72 11.41 17.80
C ALA A 204 -20.98 10.28 18.79
N ASP A 205 -20.14 9.24 18.82
CA ASP A 205 -20.32 8.11 19.72
C ASP A 205 -20.33 8.51 21.21
N VAL A 206 -19.75 9.66 21.57
CA VAL A 206 -19.75 10.19 22.95
C VAL A 206 -21.09 10.70 23.44
N LEU A 207 -22.07 10.92 22.56
CA LEU A 207 -23.34 11.55 22.90
C LEU A 207 -24.18 10.69 23.88
N PRO A 208 -24.93 11.31 24.81
CA PRO A 208 -25.76 10.56 25.76
C PRO A 208 -26.88 9.77 25.10
N TYR A 209 -27.32 10.20 23.91
CA TYR A 209 -28.32 9.52 23.10
C TYR A 209 -27.90 9.54 21.63
N LEU A 210 -28.13 8.41 20.95
CA LEU A 210 -28.03 8.28 19.50
C LEU A 210 -29.33 7.70 18.96
N PRO A 211 -29.93 8.31 17.92
CA PRO A 211 -31.16 7.81 17.33
C PRO A 211 -30.92 6.49 16.59
N ARG A 212 -32.00 5.75 16.36
CA ARG A 212 -32.02 4.59 15.48
C ARG A 212 -31.62 5.00 14.07
N VAL A 213 -30.92 4.14 13.33
CA VAL A 213 -30.62 4.34 11.90
C VAL A 213 -31.25 3.21 11.12
N ARG A 214 -32.11 3.55 10.16
CA ARG A 214 -32.82 2.57 9.33
C ARG A 214 -32.64 2.87 7.85
N TYR A 215 -32.47 1.81 7.06
CA TYR A 215 -32.49 1.84 5.61
C TYR A 215 -33.50 0.80 5.11
N GLY A 216 -34.58 1.26 4.48
CA GLY A 216 -35.70 0.38 4.11
C GLY A 216 -36.29 -0.33 5.33
N ARG A 217 -36.29 -1.67 5.32
CA ARG A 217 -36.75 -2.54 6.43
C ARG A 217 -35.62 -2.97 7.39
N THR A 218 -34.41 -2.45 7.18
CA THR A 218 -33.22 -2.86 7.91
C THR A 218 -32.76 -1.76 8.86
N VAL A 219 -32.75 -2.05 10.15
CA VAL A 219 -32.12 -1.24 11.18
C VAL A 219 -30.62 -1.51 11.13
N LEU A 220 -29.86 -0.47 10.78
CA LEU A 220 -28.40 -0.49 10.73
C LEU A 220 -27.78 -0.29 12.12
N ALA A 221 -28.46 0.49 12.97
CA ALA A 221 -28.11 0.71 14.37
C ALA A 221 -29.38 0.97 15.19
N PRO A 222 -29.66 0.23 16.28
CA PRO A 222 -30.71 0.56 17.23
C PRO A 222 -30.45 1.91 17.91
N ALA A 223 -31.49 2.54 18.49
CA ALA A 223 -31.23 3.71 19.33
C ALA A 223 -30.42 3.30 20.57
N ARG A 224 -29.53 4.19 21.00
CA ARG A 224 -28.59 3.94 22.10
C ARG A 224 -28.62 5.06 23.12
N TRP A 225 -28.64 4.69 24.39
CA TRP A 225 -28.45 5.58 25.52
C TRP A 225 -27.19 5.24 26.29
N ARG A 226 -26.55 6.28 26.83
CA ARG A 226 -25.48 6.14 27.84
C ARG A 226 -26.07 6.45 29.22
N PRO A 227 -25.86 5.58 30.23
CA PRO A 227 -26.33 5.84 31.58
C PRO A 227 -25.65 7.09 32.15
N ALA A 228 -26.41 7.87 32.94
CA ALA A 228 -25.85 8.99 33.67
C ALA A 228 -24.91 8.51 34.80
N PRO A 229 -23.93 9.33 35.24
CA PRO A 229 -22.96 8.92 36.26
C PRO A 229 -23.60 8.40 37.55
N GLU A 230 -24.73 8.95 37.96
CA GLU A 230 -25.45 8.56 39.17
C GLU A 230 -25.95 7.10 39.08
N LEU A 231 -26.32 6.64 37.88
CA LEU A 231 -26.75 5.25 37.65
C LEU A 231 -25.61 4.24 37.74
N LEU A 232 -24.36 4.73 37.72
CA LEU A 232 -23.14 3.95 37.83
C LEU A 232 -22.53 4.00 39.25
N ASP A 233 -23.14 4.73 40.19
CA ASP A 233 -22.64 4.82 41.56
C ASP A 233 -23.07 3.60 42.39
N ALA A 234 -22.12 2.70 42.64
CA ALA A 234 -22.34 1.50 43.45
C ALA A 234 -22.74 1.81 44.91
N ARG A 235 -22.46 3.02 45.41
CA ARG A 235 -22.73 3.42 46.81
C ARG A 235 -24.19 3.79 47.06
N LEU A 236 -24.96 4.07 46.00
CA LEU A 236 -26.36 4.45 46.15
C LEU A 236 -27.19 3.26 46.65
N PRO A 237 -28.02 3.43 47.70
CA PRO A 237 -29.01 2.43 48.07
C PRO A 237 -29.96 2.11 46.91
N PHE A 238 -30.43 0.87 46.82
CA PHE A 238 -31.22 0.41 45.66
C PHE A 238 -32.47 1.27 45.40
N ALA A 239 -33.21 1.66 46.44
CA ALA A 239 -34.39 2.50 46.31
C ALA A 239 -34.07 3.86 45.67
N GLN A 240 -33.02 4.54 46.15
CA GLN A 240 -32.58 5.82 45.61
C GLN A 240 -32.05 5.69 44.17
N TRP A 241 -31.31 4.60 43.89
CA TRP A 241 -30.86 4.28 42.53
C TRP A 241 -32.05 4.05 41.59
N TRP A 242 -33.11 3.38 42.07
CA TRP A 242 -34.30 3.11 41.28
C TRP A 242 -35.09 4.39 40.98
N ASP A 243 -35.22 5.30 41.95
CA ASP A 243 -35.84 6.61 41.73
C ASP A 243 -35.05 7.42 40.68
N ALA A 244 -33.72 7.43 40.79
CA ALA A 244 -32.84 8.07 39.79
C ALA A 244 -32.98 7.43 38.40
N TRP A 245 -33.12 6.10 38.33
CA TRP A 245 -33.40 5.38 37.09
C TRP A 245 -34.73 5.80 36.46
N GLN A 246 -35.81 5.89 37.25
CA GLN A 246 -37.12 6.30 36.73
C GLN A 246 -37.07 7.72 36.14
N GLN A 247 -36.47 8.67 36.87
CA GLN A 247 -36.29 10.05 36.40
C GLN A 247 -35.44 10.11 35.13
N TRP A 248 -34.34 9.37 35.09
CA TRP A 248 -33.48 9.29 33.90
C TRP A 248 -34.23 8.70 32.70
N ARG A 249 -34.98 7.60 32.91
CA ARG A 249 -35.76 6.93 31.88
C ARG A 249 -36.82 7.85 31.28
N GLU A 250 -37.55 8.57 32.13
CA GLU A 250 -38.55 9.55 31.69
C GLU A 250 -37.91 10.69 30.89
N ARG A 251 -36.81 11.27 31.39
CA ARG A 251 -36.09 12.37 30.73
C ARG A 251 -35.57 11.97 29.35
N TRP A 252 -35.00 10.78 29.23
CA TRP A 252 -34.40 10.28 27.99
C TRP A 252 -35.35 9.44 27.12
N ARG A 253 -36.61 9.30 27.55
CA ARG A 253 -37.65 8.49 26.92
C ARG A 253 -37.18 7.06 26.61
N ALA A 254 -36.36 6.49 27.49
CA ALA A 254 -35.85 5.14 27.30
C ALA A 254 -36.97 4.10 27.55
N PRO A 255 -37.08 3.04 26.73
CA PRO A 255 -38.15 2.06 26.85
C PRO A 255 -38.06 1.22 28.13
N GLY A 256 -39.18 0.58 28.49
CA GLY A 256 -39.25 -0.37 29.61
C GLY A 256 -38.52 -1.70 29.34
N ARG A 257 -38.23 -2.00 28.07
CA ARG A 257 -37.44 -3.15 27.63
C ARG A 257 -36.17 -2.66 26.95
N LEU A 258 -35.02 -3.13 27.43
CA LEU A 258 -33.71 -2.65 26.99
C LEU A 258 -32.76 -3.82 26.76
N TRP A 259 -31.86 -3.66 25.80
CA TRP A 259 -30.67 -4.48 25.67
C TRP A 259 -29.52 -3.79 26.40
N VAL A 260 -29.02 -4.43 27.47
CA VAL A 260 -27.96 -3.88 28.32
C VAL A 260 -26.65 -4.56 27.94
N GLY A 261 -25.73 -3.82 27.34
CA GLY A 261 -24.46 -4.34 26.85
C GLY A 261 -24.06 -3.75 25.50
N ARG A 262 -23.09 -4.36 24.83
CA ARG A 262 -22.57 -3.90 23.54
C ARG A 262 -22.71 -5.00 22.50
N ARG A 263 -23.30 -4.65 21.35
CA ARG A 263 -23.48 -5.55 20.19
C ARG A 263 -24.14 -6.87 20.62
N ASP A 264 -23.54 -8.00 20.30
CA ASP A 264 -23.96 -9.37 20.62
C ASP A 264 -23.73 -9.76 22.09
N ARG A 265 -22.99 -8.97 22.86
CA ARG A 265 -22.69 -9.22 24.27
C ARG A 265 -23.54 -8.33 25.16
N GLY A 266 -24.73 -8.81 25.49
CA GLY A 266 -25.63 -8.13 26.39
C GLY A 266 -26.76 -9.02 26.85
N VAL A 267 -27.57 -8.46 27.73
CA VAL A 267 -28.75 -9.11 28.30
C VAL A 267 -29.97 -8.26 28.00
N GLN A 268 -31.05 -8.90 27.58
CA GLN A 268 -32.34 -8.24 27.46
C GLN A 268 -32.97 -8.12 28.85
N VAL A 269 -33.31 -6.90 29.25
CA VAL A 269 -33.99 -6.58 30.50
C VAL A 269 -35.39 -6.08 30.16
N ASP A 270 -36.39 -6.64 30.84
CA ASP A 270 -37.78 -6.17 30.86
C ASP A 270 -38.15 -5.69 32.26
N LEU A 271 -38.32 -4.39 32.43
CA LEU A 271 -38.56 -3.78 33.74
C LEU A 271 -39.96 -4.02 34.31
N SER A 272 -40.86 -4.67 33.55
CA SER A 272 -42.14 -5.15 34.08
C SER A 272 -42.00 -6.43 34.89
N LEU A 273 -40.90 -7.18 34.71
CA LEU A 273 -40.68 -8.45 35.38
C LEU A 273 -40.02 -8.28 36.75
N PRO A 274 -40.45 -9.02 37.78
CA PRO A 274 -39.79 -9.04 39.07
C PRO A 274 -38.30 -9.41 38.94
N GLY A 275 -37.43 -8.71 39.68
CA GLY A 275 -35.98 -8.99 39.71
C GLY A 275 -35.17 -8.36 38.56
N HIS A 276 -35.77 -8.05 37.42
CA HIS A 276 -35.10 -7.37 36.31
C HIS A 276 -34.54 -5.97 36.65
N PRO A 277 -35.20 -5.17 37.51
CA PRO A 277 -34.58 -3.95 38.05
C PRO A 277 -33.23 -4.18 38.73
N ALA A 278 -33.09 -5.27 39.49
CA ALA A 278 -31.84 -5.64 40.16
C ALA A 278 -30.80 -6.16 39.15
N LEU A 279 -31.23 -6.93 38.15
CA LEU A 279 -30.37 -7.39 37.06
C LEU A 279 -29.80 -6.22 36.25
N LEU A 280 -30.63 -5.23 35.90
CA LEU A 280 -30.20 -4.01 35.24
C LEU A 280 -29.10 -3.31 36.05
N ARG A 281 -29.34 -3.10 37.35
CA ARG A 281 -28.36 -2.48 38.24
C ARG A 281 -27.05 -3.28 38.25
N HIS A 282 -27.15 -4.60 38.37
CA HIS A 282 -25.99 -5.48 38.35
C HIS A 282 -25.16 -5.30 37.07
N GLU A 283 -25.80 -5.36 35.91
CA GLU A 283 -25.11 -5.22 34.62
C GLU A 283 -24.48 -3.83 34.45
N LEU A 284 -25.18 -2.74 34.80
CA LEU A 284 -24.65 -1.37 34.74
C LEU A 284 -23.37 -1.20 35.58
N LEU A 285 -23.34 -1.77 36.78
CA LEU A 285 -22.21 -1.64 37.71
C LEU A 285 -21.04 -2.57 37.38
N ARG A 286 -21.26 -3.64 36.61
CA ARG A 286 -20.25 -4.69 36.37
C ARG A 286 -19.08 -4.24 35.50
N SER A 287 -19.32 -3.43 34.46
CA SER A 287 -18.29 -3.22 33.41
C SER A 287 -17.89 -1.77 33.14
N GLY A 288 -18.43 -0.77 33.84
CA GLY A 288 -18.02 0.65 33.76
C GLY A 288 -18.19 1.34 32.39
N GLN A 289 -18.49 0.58 31.33
CA GLN A 289 -18.67 1.02 29.95
C GLN A 289 -19.94 0.42 29.32
N VAL A 290 -21.01 0.35 30.11
CA VAL A 290 -22.27 -0.26 29.68
C VAL A 290 -23.06 0.71 28.82
N GLU A 291 -23.58 0.20 27.71
CA GLU A 291 -24.51 0.90 26.84
C GLU A 291 -25.89 0.27 26.96
N LEU A 292 -26.91 1.09 26.75
CA LEU A 292 -28.31 0.69 26.71
C LEU A 292 -28.79 0.85 25.28
N HIS A 293 -29.40 -0.19 24.72
CA HIS A 293 -29.92 -0.19 23.35
C HIS A 293 -31.39 -0.57 23.36
N GLU A 294 -32.13 -0.14 22.33
CA GLU A 294 -33.47 -0.67 22.07
C GLU A 294 -33.40 -2.18 21.85
N VAL A 295 -34.42 -2.91 22.32
CA VAL A 295 -34.53 -4.33 21.98
C VAL A 295 -34.84 -4.48 20.47
N PRO A 296 -34.31 -5.51 19.79
CA PRO A 296 -34.46 -5.63 18.34
C PRO A 296 -35.90 -5.63 17.82
N ALA A 297 -36.87 -6.16 18.57
CA ALA A 297 -38.28 -6.12 18.17
C ALA A 297 -38.82 -4.67 18.11
N ASP A 298 -38.51 -3.85 19.13
CA ASP A 298 -38.91 -2.44 19.20
C ASP A 298 -38.13 -1.61 18.15
N ALA A 299 -36.87 -1.96 17.91
CA ALA A 299 -36.04 -1.36 16.87
C ALA A 299 -36.58 -1.66 15.45
N ALA A 300 -37.02 -2.88 15.20
CA ALA A 300 -37.59 -3.29 13.92
C ALA A 300 -39.03 -2.76 13.73
N GLY A 301 -39.76 -2.50 14.82
CA GLY A 301 -41.21 -2.26 14.76
C GLY A 301 -42.02 -3.53 14.45
N HIS A 302 -41.40 -4.70 14.61
CA HIS A 302 -41.99 -6.01 14.36
C HIS A 302 -41.72 -6.93 15.54
N PRO A 303 -42.71 -7.71 16.01
CA PRO A 303 -42.51 -8.65 17.10
C PRO A 303 -41.61 -9.82 16.66
N ASP A 304 -41.05 -10.52 17.65
CA ASP A 304 -40.29 -11.75 17.45
C ASP A 304 -41.19 -12.96 17.73
N GLY A 305 -41.61 -13.66 16.68
CA GLY A 305 -42.55 -14.78 16.85
C GLY A 305 -42.81 -15.63 15.60
N TRP A 306 -42.03 -15.41 14.53
CA TRP A 306 -42.21 -16.08 13.26
C TRP A 306 -41.70 -17.52 13.25
N LEU A 307 -40.61 -17.80 13.98
CA LEU A 307 -40.07 -19.13 14.12
C LEU A 307 -40.72 -19.83 15.31
N ARG A 308 -41.59 -20.81 15.03
CA ARG A 308 -42.31 -21.57 16.06
C ARG A 308 -41.98 -23.05 16.00
N GLY A 309 -41.68 -23.63 17.15
CA GLY A 309 -41.56 -25.06 17.36
C GLY A 309 -42.65 -25.57 18.31
N PRO A 310 -42.58 -26.86 18.69
CA PRO A 310 -43.52 -27.46 19.64
C PRO A 310 -43.61 -26.72 20.99
N ASP A 311 -42.49 -26.10 21.42
CA ASP A 311 -42.38 -25.39 22.70
C ASP A 311 -42.70 -23.88 22.60
N GLY A 312 -43.19 -23.42 21.45
CA GLY A 312 -43.59 -22.02 21.22
C GLY A 312 -42.67 -21.26 20.28
N ALA A 313 -42.62 -19.93 20.45
CA ALA A 313 -41.82 -19.05 19.60
C ALA A 313 -40.35 -19.03 20.03
N HIS A 314 -39.45 -18.98 19.05
CA HIS A 314 -38.01 -18.93 19.25
C HIS A 314 -37.43 -17.61 18.74
N HIS A 315 -36.43 -17.09 19.44
CA HIS A 315 -35.60 -16.00 18.95
C HIS A 315 -34.67 -16.50 17.85
N ALA A 316 -34.70 -15.85 16.69
CA ALA A 316 -33.92 -16.27 15.53
C ALA A 316 -32.92 -15.19 15.08
N GLU A 317 -31.68 -15.62 14.85
CA GLU A 317 -30.67 -14.86 14.11
C GLU A 317 -30.39 -15.57 12.79
N VAL A 318 -30.30 -14.80 11.72
CA VAL A 318 -29.99 -15.29 10.38
C VAL A 318 -28.61 -14.79 9.97
N ILE A 319 -27.83 -15.70 9.40
CA ILE A 319 -26.56 -15.39 8.76
C ILE A 319 -26.82 -15.41 7.27
N LEU A 320 -26.51 -14.31 6.59
CA LEU A 320 -26.77 -14.09 5.18
C LEU A 320 -25.42 -14.02 4.44
N PRO A 321 -24.95 -15.15 3.86
CA PRO A 321 -23.84 -15.15 2.92
C PRO A 321 -24.22 -14.36 1.67
N LEU A 322 -23.41 -13.36 1.33
CA LEU A 322 -23.54 -12.55 0.15
C LEU A 322 -22.32 -12.74 -0.74
N ARG A 323 -22.57 -12.79 -2.05
CA ARG A 323 -21.54 -12.72 -3.08
C ARG A 323 -21.79 -11.52 -3.97
N LEU A 324 -20.71 -10.98 -4.52
CA LEU A 324 -20.82 -9.93 -5.52
C LEU A 324 -21.57 -10.46 -6.75
N ALA A 325 -22.71 -9.86 -7.10
CA ALA A 325 -23.67 -10.40 -8.07
C ALA A 325 -23.16 -10.36 -9.53
N ARG A 326 -22.28 -9.42 -9.87
CA ARG A 326 -21.53 -9.34 -11.13
C ARG A 326 -20.17 -8.75 -10.85
N GLY A 327 -19.14 -9.22 -11.55
CA GLY A 327 -17.83 -8.58 -11.49
C GLY A 327 -18.00 -7.12 -11.84
N VAL A 328 -17.81 -6.22 -10.87
CA VAL A 328 -17.56 -4.82 -11.20
C VAL A 328 -16.42 -4.87 -12.21
N ASP A 329 -16.58 -4.23 -13.37
CA ASP A 329 -15.54 -4.16 -14.41
C ASP A 329 -14.28 -3.64 -13.74
N ARG A 330 -13.45 -4.57 -13.29
CA ARG A 330 -12.19 -4.24 -12.68
C ARG A 330 -11.38 -3.80 -13.88
N PRO A 331 -11.01 -2.51 -14.02
CA PRO A 331 -10.17 -2.10 -15.12
C PRO A 331 -9.00 -3.05 -15.08
N ALA A 332 -8.83 -3.81 -16.17
CA ALA A 332 -7.76 -4.79 -16.25
C ALA A 332 -6.51 -4.03 -15.81
N PRO A 333 -5.80 -4.50 -14.76
CA PRO A 333 -4.59 -3.82 -14.33
C PRO A 333 -3.78 -3.59 -15.60
N SER A 334 -3.47 -2.32 -15.90
CA SER A 334 -2.76 -1.98 -17.14
C SER A 334 -1.64 -3.00 -17.27
N PRO A 335 -1.55 -3.75 -18.39
CA PRO A 335 -0.70 -4.92 -18.47
C PRO A 335 0.64 -4.51 -17.91
N PRO A 336 1.07 -5.06 -16.75
CA PRO A 336 2.25 -4.57 -16.08
C PRO A 336 3.34 -4.73 -17.11
N ALA A 337 3.93 -3.62 -17.57
CA ALA A 337 4.96 -3.63 -18.61
C ALA A 337 5.89 -4.80 -18.32
N ALA A 338 5.80 -5.87 -19.14
CA ALA A 338 6.02 -7.27 -18.73
C ALA A 338 7.04 -7.39 -17.60
N ARG A 339 6.58 -7.32 -16.34
CA ARG A 339 7.48 -7.41 -15.19
C ARG A 339 7.92 -8.86 -15.15
N ARG A 340 9.18 -9.10 -15.47
CA ARG A 340 9.75 -10.44 -15.42
C ARG A 340 9.74 -10.91 -13.97
N HIS A 341 9.19 -12.09 -13.75
CA HIS A 341 9.26 -12.71 -12.44
C HIS A 341 10.71 -13.09 -12.17
N VAL A 342 11.24 -12.57 -11.07
CA VAL A 342 12.57 -12.89 -10.58
C VAL A 342 12.35 -13.55 -9.23
N ALA A 343 12.84 -14.78 -9.10
CA ALA A 343 12.76 -15.49 -7.83
C ALA A 343 13.50 -14.66 -6.75
N PRO A 344 12.94 -14.54 -5.52
CA PRO A 344 13.63 -13.88 -4.43
C PRO A 344 15.01 -14.51 -4.18
N ARG A 345 16.02 -13.67 -3.91
CA ARG A 345 17.36 -14.18 -3.56
C ARG A 345 17.36 -14.89 -2.22
N ALA A 346 17.96 -16.08 -2.16
CA ALA A 346 18.15 -16.82 -0.91
C ALA A 346 19.21 -16.16 0.00
N THR A 347 20.35 -15.71 -0.54
CA THR A 347 21.34 -14.76 0.02
C THR A 347 22.49 -14.55 -0.99
N ALA A 348 23.24 -13.45 -0.84
CA ALA A 348 24.45 -13.02 -1.58
C ALA A 348 24.24 -12.28 -2.92
N GLY A 349 24.14 -10.96 -2.78
CA GLY A 349 24.60 -9.94 -3.74
C GLY A 349 25.20 -8.71 -3.03
N VAL A 350 25.25 -8.73 -1.69
CA VAL A 350 25.66 -7.60 -0.86
C VAL A 350 27.17 -7.59 -0.70
N HIS A 351 27.80 -6.47 -1.03
CA HIS A 351 29.21 -6.23 -0.80
C HIS A 351 29.42 -5.67 0.61
N LEU A 352 30.02 -6.46 1.50
CA LEU A 352 30.32 -6.06 2.87
C LEU A 352 31.57 -5.15 2.93
N PRO A 353 31.70 -4.30 3.96
CA PRO A 353 32.92 -3.54 4.20
C PRO A 353 34.16 -4.43 4.24
N GLY A 354 35.25 -3.98 3.61
CA GLY A 354 36.50 -4.74 3.46
C GLY A 354 36.58 -5.58 2.18
N GLY A 355 35.53 -5.61 1.35
CA GLY A 355 35.57 -6.18 0.00
C GLY A 355 35.95 -5.18 -1.09
N GLU A 356 35.53 -5.46 -2.33
CA GLU A 356 35.82 -4.66 -3.54
C GLU A 356 35.02 -3.35 -3.63
N TRP A 357 34.15 -3.09 -2.66
CA TRP A 357 33.38 -1.86 -2.54
C TRP A 357 33.58 -1.20 -1.19
N LEU A 358 33.82 0.10 -1.23
CA LEU A 358 33.78 0.97 -0.06
C LEU A 358 32.59 1.92 -0.20
N SER A 359 31.55 1.70 0.60
CA SER A 359 30.34 2.54 0.64
C SER A 359 30.31 3.34 1.94
N THR A 360 30.30 4.67 1.80
CA THR A 360 30.24 5.60 2.93
C THR A 360 29.02 6.49 2.85
N ALA A 361 28.43 6.84 3.99
CA ALA A 361 27.34 7.79 4.11
C ALA A 361 27.80 9.01 4.92
N TRP A 362 27.76 10.18 4.31
CA TRP A 362 28.17 11.46 4.89
C TRP A 362 26.92 12.27 5.24
N TYR A 363 26.56 12.30 6.52
CA TYR A 363 25.35 12.96 7.00
C TYR A 363 25.57 14.46 7.15
N ALA A 364 24.75 15.23 6.44
CA ALA A 364 24.71 16.68 6.46
C ALA A 364 23.30 17.17 6.04
N PRO A 365 22.90 18.40 6.41
CA PRO A 365 21.70 19.01 5.86
C PRO A 365 21.71 19.02 4.32
N ALA A 366 20.57 18.81 3.69
CA ALA A 366 20.47 18.67 2.23
C ALA A 366 20.97 19.93 1.49
N GLU A 367 20.84 21.08 2.14
CA GLU A 367 21.27 22.40 1.68
C GLU A 367 22.80 22.50 1.54
N ARG A 368 23.55 21.70 2.30
CA ARG A 368 25.03 21.65 2.25
C ARG A 368 25.58 20.60 1.29
N HIS A 369 24.73 19.75 0.72
CA HIS A 369 25.21 18.71 -0.19
C HIS A 369 25.92 19.29 -1.42
N GLU A 370 25.47 20.42 -1.96
CA GLU A 370 26.16 21.07 -3.10
C GLU A 370 27.54 21.61 -2.70
N GLU A 371 27.65 22.25 -1.52
CA GLU A 371 28.92 22.68 -0.92
C GLU A 371 29.88 21.50 -0.74
N LEU A 372 29.41 20.37 -0.21
CA LEU A 372 30.22 19.16 -0.05
C LEU A 372 30.69 18.58 -1.40
N LEU A 373 29.80 18.51 -2.39
CA LEU A 373 30.09 17.95 -3.71
C LEU A 373 31.04 18.81 -4.55
N VAL A 374 31.03 20.12 -4.37
CA VAL A 374 31.82 21.06 -5.19
C VAL A 374 33.05 21.59 -4.46
N GLY A 375 32.93 21.88 -3.17
CA GLY A 375 34.00 22.45 -2.36
C GLY A 375 34.99 21.42 -1.83
N HIS A 376 34.53 20.20 -1.54
CA HIS A 376 35.33 19.23 -0.77
C HIS A 376 35.58 17.90 -1.49
N LEU A 377 34.56 17.38 -2.18
CA LEU A 377 34.70 16.12 -2.92
C LEU A 377 35.78 16.17 -4.02
N PRO A 378 35.96 17.25 -4.82
CA PRO A 378 36.95 17.25 -5.90
C PRO A 378 38.38 17.00 -5.43
N GLY A 379 38.79 17.57 -4.29
CA GLY A 379 40.12 17.33 -3.72
C GLY A 379 40.35 15.87 -3.31
N LEU A 380 39.30 15.17 -2.85
CA LEU A 380 39.36 13.72 -2.62
C LEU A 380 39.46 12.94 -3.94
N LEU A 381 38.69 13.36 -4.96
CA LEU A 381 38.66 12.70 -6.27
C LEU A 381 39.99 12.79 -7.02
N GLU A 382 40.66 13.95 -6.95
CA GLU A 382 41.98 14.17 -7.55
C GLU A 382 43.07 13.28 -6.93
N GLN A 383 42.85 12.81 -5.69
CA GLN A 383 43.76 11.95 -4.95
C GLN A 383 43.33 10.48 -4.94
N LEU A 384 42.35 10.08 -5.77
CA LEU A 384 41.99 8.67 -5.84
C LEU A 384 43.16 7.83 -6.35
N PRO A 385 43.41 6.65 -5.74
CA PRO A 385 44.30 5.66 -6.34
C PRO A 385 43.87 5.34 -7.78
N ALA A 386 44.82 5.13 -8.69
CA ALA A 386 44.55 4.84 -10.10
C ALA A 386 43.75 3.54 -10.31
N GLU A 387 43.81 2.64 -9.33
CA GLU A 387 43.12 1.37 -9.27
C GLU A 387 41.62 1.52 -8.93
N VAL A 388 41.18 2.70 -8.46
CA VAL A 388 39.76 3.02 -8.30
C VAL A 388 39.15 3.24 -9.67
N ASP A 389 38.54 2.20 -10.23
CA ASP A 389 38.05 2.21 -11.62
C ASP A 389 36.70 2.93 -11.78
N ARG A 390 35.88 2.98 -10.72
CA ARG A 390 34.61 3.70 -10.70
C ARG A 390 34.23 4.15 -9.30
N TRP A 391 33.56 5.29 -9.25
CA TRP A 391 32.93 5.84 -8.06
C TRP A 391 31.63 6.54 -8.43
N PHE A 392 30.67 6.58 -7.53
CA PHE A 392 29.45 7.36 -7.74
C PHE A 392 28.84 7.80 -6.41
N PHE A 393 27.96 8.79 -6.47
CA PHE A 393 27.21 9.26 -5.31
C PHE A 393 25.70 9.20 -5.52
N GLU A 394 24.97 9.21 -4.41
CA GLU A 394 23.52 9.38 -4.35
C GLU A 394 23.17 10.31 -3.19
N ARG A 395 22.09 11.07 -3.34
CA ARG A 395 21.49 11.83 -2.25
C ARG A 395 20.41 10.97 -1.60
N ARG A 396 20.49 10.76 -0.30
CA ARG A 396 19.60 9.87 0.46
C ARG A 396 19.04 10.59 1.69
N ARG A 397 17.94 10.05 2.21
CA ARG A 397 17.35 10.41 3.50
C ARG A 397 16.87 9.13 4.17
N ASP A 398 17.21 8.98 5.44
CA ASP A 398 16.73 7.90 6.30
C ASP A 398 16.27 8.47 7.65
N ALA A 399 16.04 7.59 8.64
CA ALA A 399 15.64 7.99 9.99
C ALA A 399 16.64 8.88 10.72
N TYR A 400 17.93 8.87 10.32
CA TYR A 400 18.99 9.70 10.89
C TYR A 400 19.17 11.04 10.16
N GLY A 401 18.62 11.19 8.95
CA GLY A 401 18.59 12.44 8.21
C GLY A 401 19.08 12.35 6.77
N ALA A 402 19.27 13.51 6.15
CA ALA A 402 19.82 13.62 4.81
C ALA A 402 21.32 13.28 4.81
N HIS A 403 21.77 12.61 3.75
CA HIS A 403 23.19 12.27 3.58
C HIS A 403 23.56 12.06 2.12
N LEU A 404 24.86 12.18 1.83
CA LEU A 404 25.47 11.73 0.59
C LEU A 404 25.99 10.30 0.78
N ARG A 405 25.54 9.37 -0.06
CA ARG A 405 26.10 8.02 -0.10
C ARG A 405 27.12 7.94 -1.23
N LEU A 406 28.39 7.78 -0.90
CA LEU A 406 29.54 7.69 -1.81
C LEU A 406 30.02 6.24 -1.88
N ARG A 407 30.16 5.71 -3.09
CA ARG A 407 30.62 4.34 -3.32
C ARG A 407 31.84 4.35 -4.23
N PHE A 408 32.85 3.57 -3.87
CA PHE A 408 34.10 3.41 -4.60
C PHE A 408 34.35 1.92 -4.84
N HIS A 409 34.78 1.57 -6.04
CA HIS A 409 35.17 0.22 -6.41
C HIS A 409 36.65 0.17 -6.77
N ALA A 410 37.37 -0.75 -6.14
CA ALA A 410 38.79 -1.03 -6.38
C ALA A 410 39.16 -2.36 -5.69
N PRO A 411 40.36 -2.90 -5.91
CA PRO A 411 40.85 -4.02 -5.13
C PRO A 411 40.80 -3.73 -3.61
N PRO A 412 40.42 -4.70 -2.76
CA PRO A 412 40.23 -4.50 -1.32
C PRO A 412 41.43 -3.88 -0.61
N GLU A 413 42.66 -4.27 -0.99
CA GLU A 413 43.91 -3.76 -0.45
C GLU A 413 44.11 -2.26 -0.75
N VAL A 414 43.62 -1.78 -1.89
CA VAL A 414 43.66 -0.36 -2.25
C VAL A 414 42.61 0.41 -1.45
N LEU A 415 41.39 -0.13 -1.33
CA LEU A 415 40.31 0.50 -0.57
C LEU A 415 40.65 0.61 0.91
N ALA A 416 41.06 -0.48 1.54
CA ALA A 416 41.39 -0.54 2.95
C ALA A 416 42.72 0.17 3.27
N GLY A 417 43.76 -0.05 2.46
CA GLY A 417 45.11 0.44 2.76
C GLY A 417 45.37 1.89 2.34
N ARG A 418 44.67 2.40 1.32
CA ARG A 418 44.96 3.74 0.75
C ARG A 418 43.77 4.68 0.79
N LEU A 419 42.58 4.23 0.39
CA LEU A 419 41.41 5.12 0.29
C LEU A 419 40.75 5.38 1.64
N LEU A 420 40.56 4.36 2.47
CA LEU A 420 39.90 4.50 3.77
C LEU A 420 40.63 5.48 4.72
N PRO A 421 41.97 5.46 4.84
CA PRO A 421 42.69 6.49 5.61
C PRO A 421 42.47 7.90 5.07
N ARG A 422 42.46 8.08 3.74
CA ARG A 422 42.19 9.40 3.12
C ARG A 422 40.77 9.89 3.38
N LEU A 423 39.80 8.99 3.33
CA LEU A 423 38.41 9.28 3.71
C LEU A 423 38.32 9.63 5.19
N HIS A 424 39.06 8.94 6.07
CA HIS A 424 39.15 9.28 7.48
C HIS A 424 39.65 10.71 7.67
N ASP A 425 40.79 11.08 7.08
CA ASP A 425 41.36 12.42 7.22
C ASP A 425 40.43 13.50 6.65
N THR A 426 39.87 13.25 5.46
CA THR A 426 38.97 14.19 4.78
C THR A 426 37.71 14.42 5.60
N THR A 427 37.04 13.34 6.01
CA THR A 427 35.82 13.45 6.81
C THR A 427 36.09 13.97 8.21
N GLY A 428 37.25 13.68 8.80
CA GLY A 428 37.70 14.24 10.08
C GLY A 428 37.79 15.77 10.02
N ARG A 429 38.42 16.33 8.98
CA ARG A 429 38.46 17.78 8.73
C ARG A 429 37.05 18.37 8.56
N LEU A 430 36.22 17.76 7.71
CA LEU A 430 34.86 18.25 7.47
C LEU A 430 33.98 18.20 8.74
N ARG A 431 34.22 17.25 9.64
CA ARG A 431 33.55 17.21 10.95
C ARG A 431 34.06 18.30 11.88
N ALA A 432 35.37 18.55 11.93
CA ALA A 432 35.96 19.63 12.71
C ALA A 432 35.44 21.00 12.26
N ASP A 433 35.23 21.18 10.95
CA ASP A 433 34.67 22.39 10.34
C ASP A 433 33.13 22.50 10.48
N GLY A 434 32.47 21.51 11.10
CA GLY A 434 31.02 21.49 11.31
C GLY A 434 30.19 21.22 10.05
N LEU A 435 30.81 20.74 8.97
CA LEU A 435 30.13 20.44 7.69
C LEU A 435 29.50 19.05 7.66
N LEU A 436 30.02 18.11 8.45
CA LEU A 436 29.47 16.75 8.61
C LEU A 436 29.09 16.47 10.06
N GLY A 437 27.92 15.85 10.26
CA GLY A 437 27.50 15.37 11.59
C GLY A 437 28.00 13.95 11.88
N ARG A 438 27.64 13.01 11.00
CA ARG A 438 27.93 11.58 11.13
C ARG A 438 28.53 11.04 9.84
N VAL A 439 29.45 10.09 9.96
CA VAL A 439 29.99 9.31 8.84
C VAL A 439 29.83 7.83 9.15
N VAL A 440 29.32 7.07 8.19
CA VAL A 440 29.07 5.62 8.32
C VAL A 440 29.76 4.89 7.17
N CYS A 441 30.44 3.79 7.47
CA CYS A 441 30.83 2.78 6.48
C CYS A 441 29.81 1.64 6.55
N ASP A 442 29.24 1.25 5.41
CA ASP A 442 28.10 0.33 5.36
C ASP A 442 28.24 -0.64 4.18
N ALA A 443 27.46 -1.71 4.19
CA ALA A 443 27.38 -2.62 3.06
C ALA A 443 26.77 -1.94 1.82
N TYR A 444 27.16 -2.41 0.65
CA TYR A 444 26.53 -2.04 -0.62
C TYR A 444 25.73 -3.21 -1.17
N ASP A 445 24.40 -3.06 -1.17
CA ASP A 445 23.49 -3.97 -1.87
C ASP A 445 23.15 -3.39 -3.26
N PRO A 446 23.67 -3.98 -4.36
CA PRO A 446 23.36 -3.53 -5.71
C PRO A 446 21.91 -3.83 -6.07
N GLU A 447 21.21 -2.85 -6.64
CA GLU A 447 19.80 -2.99 -7.09
C GLU A 447 19.69 -3.78 -8.41
N LEU A 448 20.15 -5.03 -8.41
CA LEU A 448 20.19 -5.93 -9.57
C LEU A 448 18.81 -6.09 -10.23
N GLU A 449 17.73 -6.20 -9.45
CA GLU A 449 16.35 -6.32 -9.91
C GLU A 449 15.87 -5.10 -10.70
N ARG A 450 16.48 -3.94 -10.43
CA ARG A 450 16.17 -2.67 -11.10
C ARG A 450 17.04 -2.43 -12.32
N TYR A 451 18.28 -2.93 -12.30
CA TYR A 451 19.32 -2.63 -13.29
C TYR A 451 19.71 -3.84 -14.15
N GLY A 452 18.77 -4.77 -14.37
CA GLY A 452 18.89 -5.83 -15.38
C GLY A 452 19.60 -7.11 -14.94
N GLY A 453 19.91 -7.25 -13.66
CA GLY A 453 20.50 -8.46 -13.07
C GLY A 453 22.03 -8.45 -12.97
N PRO A 454 22.63 -9.56 -12.53
CA PRO A 454 24.07 -9.66 -12.25
C PRO A 454 24.94 -9.48 -13.50
N GLU A 455 24.49 -9.90 -14.69
CA GLU A 455 25.23 -9.69 -15.94
C GLU A 455 25.28 -8.21 -16.37
N ALA A 456 24.38 -7.38 -15.85
CA ALA A 456 24.12 -6.02 -16.31
C ALA A 456 24.59 -4.93 -15.31
N ILE A 457 24.68 -5.26 -14.02
CA ILE A 457 24.91 -4.27 -12.96
C ILE A 457 26.21 -3.48 -13.10
N ALA A 458 27.31 -4.13 -13.49
CA ALA A 458 28.59 -3.46 -13.67
C ALA A 458 28.53 -2.37 -14.77
N ALA A 459 27.71 -2.58 -15.82
CA ALA A 459 27.47 -1.56 -16.84
C ALA A 459 26.62 -0.40 -16.30
N ALA A 460 25.62 -0.67 -15.46
CA ALA A 460 24.85 0.36 -14.77
C ALA A 460 25.74 1.24 -13.87
N GLU A 461 26.65 0.63 -13.12
CA GLU A 461 27.59 1.34 -12.24
C GLU A 461 28.55 2.24 -13.01
N ARG A 462 28.99 1.85 -14.21
CA ARG A 462 29.77 2.72 -15.10
C ARG A 462 28.96 3.93 -15.58
N VAL A 463 27.65 3.76 -15.82
CA VAL A 463 26.76 4.89 -16.10
C VAL A 463 26.62 5.78 -14.86
N PHE A 464 26.45 5.21 -13.67
CA PHE A 464 26.38 5.99 -12.41
C PHE A 464 27.64 6.81 -12.18
N HIS A 465 28.81 6.23 -12.47
CA HIS A 465 30.08 6.92 -12.39
C HIS A 465 30.17 8.09 -13.37
N ALA A 466 29.94 7.82 -14.66
CA ALA A 466 30.02 8.86 -15.69
C ALA A 466 28.97 9.98 -15.46
N ASP A 467 27.79 9.63 -14.95
CA ASP A 467 26.75 10.58 -14.55
C ASP A 467 27.17 11.40 -13.33
N SER A 468 27.79 10.78 -12.32
CA SER A 468 28.31 11.48 -11.14
C SER A 468 29.38 12.52 -11.53
N VAL A 469 30.30 12.15 -12.42
CA VAL A 469 31.31 13.07 -12.97
C VAL A 469 30.65 14.24 -13.70
N THR A 470 29.67 13.95 -14.57
CA THR A 470 28.95 14.98 -15.33
C THR A 470 28.20 15.94 -14.41
N VAL A 471 27.55 15.43 -13.37
CA VAL A 471 26.79 16.23 -12.40
C VAL A 471 27.72 17.09 -11.55
N VAL A 472 28.83 16.55 -11.04
CA VAL A 472 29.81 17.35 -10.26
C VAL A 472 30.35 18.51 -11.09
N GLU A 473 30.65 18.31 -12.38
CA GLU A 473 31.10 19.39 -13.26
C GLU A 473 30.02 20.47 -13.48
N HIS A 474 28.75 20.09 -13.63
CA HIS A 474 27.64 21.05 -13.67
C HIS A 474 27.53 21.87 -12.40
N LEU A 475 27.54 21.20 -11.24
CA LEU A 475 27.47 21.87 -9.94
C LEU A 475 28.68 22.79 -9.73
N ARG A 476 29.88 22.38 -10.16
CA ARG A 476 31.09 23.21 -10.09
C ARG A 476 30.97 24.50 -10.89
N ARG A 477 30.49 24.42 -12.13
CA ARG A 477 30.29 25.59 -13.00
C ARG A 477 29.23 26.52 -12.46
N ARG A 478 28.13 25.96 -11.94
CA ARG A 478 27.06 26.72 -11.29
C ARG A 478 27.57 27.47 -10.05
N PHE A 479 28.31 26.77 -9.18
CA PHE A 479 28.92 27.36 -7.99
C PHE A 479 29.90 28.49 -8.36
N ALA A 480 30.70 28.30 -9.41
CA ALA A 480 31.59 29.31 -9.96
C ALA A 480 30.89 30.44 -10.75
N ARG A 481 29.54 30.41 -10.85
CA ARG A 481 28.71 31.34 -11.64
C ARG A 481 29.09 31.42 -13.13
N GLN A 482 29.64 30.34 -13.68
CA GLN A 482 30.01 30.20 -15.08
C GLN A 482 28.85 29.70 -15.96
N ASP A 483 27.81 29.12 -15.35
CA ASP A 483 26.59 28.67 -16.03
C ASP A 483 25.35 29.23 -15.31
N GLY A 484 24.45 29.86 -16.06
CA GLY A 484 23.19 30.43 -15.58
C GLY A 484 21.97 29.52 -15.80
N ALA A 485 22.15 28.32 -16.34
CA ALA A 485 21.05 27.40 -16.59
C ALA A 485 20.35 26.98 -15.28
N GLU A 486 19.00 27.02 -15.30
CA GLU A 486 18.17 26.56 -14.19
C GLU A 486 18.34 25.04 -13.98
N PRO A 487 18.41 24.53 -12.73
CA PRO A 487 18.62 23.10 -12.45
C PRO A 487 17.58 22.20 -13.12
N LEU A 488 16.34 22.68 -13.23
CA LEU A 488 15.24 22.01 -13.93
C LEU A 488 15.58 21.76 -15.41
N LEU A 489 16.16 22.74 -16.09
CA LEU A 489 16.51 22.64 -17.51
C LEU A 489 17.71 21.72 -17.71
N LEU A 490 18.70 21.78 -16.82
CA LEU A 490 19.85 20.87 -16.83
C LEU A 490 19.41 19.42 -16.60
N ALA A 491 18.51 19.20 -15.64
CA ALA A 491 17.92 17.89 -15.39
C ALA A 491 17.19 17.39 -16.63
N ALA A 492 16.28 18.18 -17.20
CA ALA A 492 15.53 17.81 -18.40
C ALA A 492 16.44 17.50 -19.61
N ALA A 493 17.52 18.26 -19.80
CA ALA A 493 18.53 18.00 -20.83
C ALA A 493 19.24 16.67 -20.58
N GLY A 494 19.61 16.38 -19.33
CA GLY A 494 20.21 15.11 -18.95
C GLY A 494 19.27 13.93 -19.15
N LEU A 495 17.98 14.09 -18.87
CA LEU A 495 16.98 13.05 -19.12
C LEU A 495 16.85 12.73 -20.61
N ALA A 496 16.77 13.77 -21.44
CA ALA A 496 16.65 13.62 -22.89
C ALA A 496 17.89 12.96 -23.51
N ASP A 497 19.08 13.34 -23.05
CA ASP A 497 20.35 12.76 -23.51
C ASP A 497 20.54 11.31 -23.07
N LEU A 498 20.22 10.97 -21.82
CA LEU A 498 20.28 9.59 -21.35
C LEU A 498 19.31 8.70 -22.14
N ALA A 499 18.08 9.17 -22.40
CA ALA A 499 17.12 8.44 -23.23
C ALA A 499 17.67 8.24 -24.66
N ARG A 500 18.16 9.31 -25.30
CA ARG A 500 18.78 9.23 -26.63
C ARG A 500 19.95 8.24 -26.65
N ALA A 501 20.92 8.38 -25.75
CA ALA A 501 22.13 7.58 -25.71
C ALA A 501 21.82 6.10 -25.41
N PHE A 502 20.90 5.82 -24.49
CA PHE A 502 20.52 4.45 -24.13
C PHE A 502 19.88 3.68 -25.30
N HIS A 503 19.20 4.38 -26.20
CA HIS A 503 18.62 3.82 -27.42
C HIS A 503 19.56 3.88 -28.65
N ASP A 504 20.79 4.35 -28.49
CA ASP A 504 21.76 4.39 -29.59
C ASP A 504 22.40 3.00 -29.81
N ASP A 505 22.14 2.43 -30.97
CA ASP A 505 22.63 1.11 -31.38
C ASP A 505 24.01 1.16 -32.04
N GLY A 506 24.59 2.34 -32.29
CA GLY A 506 25.97 2.50 -32.75
C GLY A 506 26.29 1.86 -34.11
N ALA A 507 25.28 1.48 -34.91
CA ALA A 507 25.50 0.94 -36.25
C ALA A 507 25.99 2.05 -37.19
N ALA A 508 27.31 2.11 -37.39
CA ALA A 508 27.95 2.91 -38.41
C ALA A 508 27.33 2.58 -39.78
N GLY A 509 26.55 3.50 -40.33
CA GLY A 509 25.86 3.34 -41.62
C GLY A 509 24.34 3.21 -41.56
N SER A 510 23.73 3.10 -40.38
CA SER A 510 22.27 3.28 -40.26
C SER A 510 21.93 4.78 -40.28
N VAL A 511 20.85 5.15 -40.99
CA VAL A 511 20.41 6.53 -41.18
C VAL A 511 20.46 7.30 -39.85
N PRO A 512 21.05 8.52 -39.78
CA PRO A 512 21.21 9.30 -38.53
C PRO A 512 19.93 9.56 -37.72
N ASP A 513 18.76 9.17 -38.21
CA ASP A 513 17.47 9.38 -37.58
C ASP A 513 17.00 8.20 -36.69
N GLY A 514 17.55 6.99 -36.82
CA GLY A 514 17.01 5.78 -36.17
C GLY A 514 17.10 5.76 -34.63
N GLY A 515 18.33 5.76 -34.09
CA GLY A 515 18.57 5.72 -32.63
C GLY A 515 18.15 7.02 -31.91
N HIS A 516 18.35 8.16 -32.56
CA HIS A 516 17.93 9.47 -32.05
C HIS A 516 16.42 9.60 -31.90
N ARG A 517 15.65 9.01 -32.82
CA ARG A 517 14.19 8.99 -32.75
C ARG A 517 13.66 8.02 -31.69
N ALA A 518 14.31 6.88 -31.48
CA ALA A 518 13.88 5.89 -30.49
C ALA A 518 13.84 6.47 -29.06
N GLY A 519 14.84 7.27 -28.68
CA GLY A 519 14.86 7.95 -27.37
C GLY A 519 13.76 9.01 -27.21
N ALA A 520 13.54 9.84 -28.23
CA ALA A 520 12.44 10.80 -28.23
C ALA A 520 11.07 10.11 -28.15
N ASP A 521 10.84 9.10 -28.99
CA ASP A 521 9.60 8.33 -29.01
C ASP A 521 9.38 7.59 -27.68
N TRP A 522 10.45 7.11 -27.04
CA TRP A 522 10.38 6.52 -25.71
C TRP A 522 9.90 7.53 -24.68
N LEU A 523 10.43 8.77 -24.66
CA LEU A 523 9.96 9.82 -23.75
C LEU A 523 8.47 10.12 -23.96
N LEU A 524 8.02 10.17 -25.22
CA LEU A 524 6.62 10.43 -25.55
C LEU A 524 5.67 9.30 -25.12
N ARG A 525 6.11 8.04 -25.16
CA ARG A 525 5.30 6.88 -24.76
C ARG A 525 5.37 6.57 -23.26
N SER A 526 6.54 6.75 -22.65
CA SER A 526 6.82 6.31 -21.28
C SER A 526 6.55 7.37 -20.22
N VAL A 527 6.57 8.66 -20.58
CA VAL A 527 6.22 9.75 -19.66
C VAL A 527 4.77 10.14 -19.93
N PRO A 528 3.85 9.94 -18.96
CA PRO A 528 2.46 10.36 -19.10
C PRO A 528 2.38 11.86 -19.40
N ARG A 529 1.37 12.25 -20.19
CA ARG A 529 1.08 13.67 -20.36
C ARG A 529 0.40 14.15 -19.08
N ASP A 530 1.01 15.15 -18.47
CA ASP A 530 0.53 15.83 -17.28
C ASP A 530 0.33 17.30 -17.64
N ASP A 531 -0.92 17.74 -17.77
CA ASP A 531 -1.22 19.09 -18.27
C ASP A 531 -0.80 20.20 -17.30
N GLU A 532 -0.72 19.90 -16.00
CA GLU A 532 -0.25 20.83 -14.98
C GLU A 532 1.27 20.97 -15.07
N ALA A 533 2.01 19.86 -15.00
CA ALA A 533 3.48 19.88 -15.10
C ALA A 533 3.95 20.39 -16.48
N HIS A 534 3.16 20.15 -17.54
CA HIS A 534 3.45 20.65 -18.88
C HIS A 534 3.42 22.18 -18.97
N ARG A 535 2.79 22.88 -18.01
CA ARG A 535 2.88 24.34 -17.90
C ARG A 535 4.33 24.80 -17.75
N ALA A 536 5.17 24.09 -17.01
CA ALA A 536 6.58 24.43 -16.83
C ALA A 536 7.36 24.42 -18.16
N PHE A 537 7.04 23.49 -19.08
CA PHE A 537 7.57 23.49 -20.44
C PHE A 537 7.10 24.71 -21.22
N ARG A 538 5.79 25.02 -21.19
CA ARG A 538 5.20 26.11 -21.97
C ARG A 538 5.79 27.47 -21.60
N GLU A 539 5.94 27.74 -20.31
CA GLU A 539 6.50 28.99 -19.78
C GLU A 539 7.96 29.20 -20.20
N ARG A 540 8.73 28.12 -20.28
CA ARG A 540 10.18 28.15 -20.58
C ARG A 540 10.52 27.70 -21.99
N ARG A 541 9.53 27.63 -22.89
CA ARG A 541 9.63 26.93 -24.18
C ARG A 541 10.87 27.32 -24.99
N ARG A 542 11.19 28.61 -25.14
CA ARG A 542 12.37 29.04 -25.94
C ARG A 542 13.69 28.51 -25.35
N GLN A 543 13.88 28.68 -24.04
CA GLN A 543 15.09 28.23 -23.32
C GLN A 543 15.21 26.70 -23.35
N VAL A 544 14.10 26.00 -23.12
CA VAL A 544 14.05 24.54 -23.20
C VAL A 544 14.48 24.08 -24.58
N LEU A 545 13.92 24.66 -25.65
CA LEU A 545 14.20 24.21 -27.02
C LEU A 545 15.62 24.52 -27.49
N SER A 546 16.32 25.49 -26.88
CA SER A 546 17.74 25.73 -27.13
C SER A 546 18.68 24.75 -26.40
N LEU A 547 18.25 24.21 -25.24
CA LEU A 547 19.08 23.38 -24.37
C LEU A 547 18.79 21.88 -24.50
N VAL A 548 17.52 21.54 -24.64
CA VAL A 548 17.00 20.17 -24.67
C VAL A 548 16.61 19.82 -26.10
N ASP A 549 17.47 19.05 -26.76
CA ASP A 549 17.20 18.46 -28.07
C ASP A 549 17.53 16.96 -28.01
N PRO A 550 16.50 16.08 -27.97
CA PRO A 550 16.72 14.64 -27.90
C PRO A 550 17.30 14.05 -29.19
N TYR A 551 17.40 14.83 -30.27
CA TYR A 551 17.99 14.40 -31.54
C TYR A 551 19.45 14.86 -31.69
N ARG A 552 19.93 15.77 -30.86
CA ARG A 552 21.29 16.29 -30.97
C ARG A 552 22.30 15.31 -30.37
N SER A 553 23.40 15.05 -31.06
CA SER A 553 24.49 14.18 -30.58
C SER A 553 25.25 14.77 -29.39
N VAL A 554 25.34 16.10 -29.32
CA VAL A 554 25.94 16.85 -28.20
C VAL A 554 24.89 17.78 -27.60
N PRO A 555 24.46 17.57 -26.35
CA PRO A 555 23.42 18.39 -25.72
C PRO A 555 23.82 19.86 -25.58
N GLY A 556 22.83 20.76 -25.58
CA GLY A 556 23.05 22.21 -25.47
C GLY A 556 23.91 22.63 -24.27
N PRO A 557 23.67 22.10 -23.05
CA PRO A 557 24.50 22.38 -21.88
C PRO A 557 25.97 21.94 -22.03
N ALA A 558 26.25 20.90 -22.82
CA ALA A 558 27.59 20.39 -23.04
C ALA A 558 28.45 21.31 -23.93
N ALA A 559 27.86 22.32 -24.57
CA ALA A 559 28.59 23.32 -25.35
C ALA A 559 29.35 24.33 -24.46
N ALA A 560 29.06 24.40 -23.16
CA ALA A 560 29.64 25.38 -22.24
C ALA A 560 31.15 25.23 -21.97
N GLY A 561 31.79 24.12 -22.38
CA GLY A 561 33.24 23.95 -22.31
C GLY A 561 33.70 22.51 -22.56
N ASP A 562 35.00 22.33 -22.82
CA ASP A 562 35.54 21.04 -23.28
C ASP A 562 35.46 19.94 -22.20
N VAL A 563 35.74 20.25 -20.94
CA VAL A 563 35.64 19.29 -19.82
C VAL A 563 34.22 18.74 -19.69
N LEU A 564 33.22 19.64 -19.66
CA LEU A 564 31.82 19.25 -19.58
C LEU A 564 31.40 18.46 -20.82
N ARG A 565 31.82 18.89 -22.02
CA ARG A 565 31.56 18.15 -23.26
C ARG A 565 32.09 16.73 -23.19
N THR A 566 33.33 16.54 -22.74
CA THR A 566 33.94 15.21 -22.57
C THR A 566 33.16 14.37 -21.55
N ALA A 567 32.73 14.96 -20.43
CA ALA A 567 31.93 14.25 -19.43
C ALA A 567 30.60 13.73 -20.01
N TRP A 568 29.86 14.58 -20.74
CA TRP A 568 28.61 14.19 -21.40
C TRP A 568 28.82 13.11 -22.46
N LEU A 569 29.87 13.21 -23.29
CA LEU A 569 30.19 12.21 -24.31
C LEU A 569 30.51 10.85 -23.67
N ARG A 570 31.33 10.83 -22.61
CA ARG A 570 31.64 9.60 -21.87
C ARG A 570 30.39 8.98 -21.24
N ARG A 571 29.52 9.80 -20.64
CA ARG A 571 28.25 9.34 -20.07
C ARG A 571 27.34 8.73 -21.15
N GLY A 572 27.22 9.39 -22.29
CA GLY A 572 26.49 8.88 -23.45
C GLY A 572 27.02 7.54 -23.91
N GLU A 573 28.34 7.41 -24.06
CA GLU A 573 28.99 6.14 -24.46
C GLU A 573 28.67 4.99 -23.50
N GLN A 574 28.77 5.21 -22.19
CA GLN A 574 28.43 4.19 -21.19
C GLN A 574 26.94 3.84 -21.24
N ALA A 575 26.06 4.83 -21.40
CA ALA A 575 24.61 4.60 -21.52
C ALA A 575 24.26 3.78 -22.77
N SER A 576 24.89 4.06 -23.91
CA SER A 576 24.71 3.31 -25.15
C SER A 576 25.23 1.87 -25.04
N ARG A 577 26.42 1.67 -24.45
CA ARG A 577 26.96 0.34 -24.17
C ARG A 577 26.02 -0.47 -23.28
N TYR A 578 25.49 0.17 -22.24
CA TYR A 578 24.56 -0.47 -21.31
C TYR A 578 23.22 -0.82 -21.97
N GLY A 579 22.65 0.09 -22.76
CA GLY A 579 21.43 -0.16 -23.54
C GLY A 579 21.59 -1.33 -24.51
N ARG A 580 22.71 -1.41 -25.23
CA ARG A 580 23.02 -2.54 -26.13
C ARG A 580 23.20 -3.85 -25.37
N LEU A 581 23.88 -3.84 -24.22
CA LEU A 581 24.03 -5.01 -23.37
C LEU A 581 22.65 -5.56 -22.96
N LEU A 582 21.74 -4.72 -22.47
CA LEU A 582 20.41 -5.15 -22.06
C LEU A 582 19.57 -5.71 -23.21
N ARG A 583 19.66 -5.08 -24.40
CA ARG A 583 19.02 -5.60 -25.61
C ARG A 583 19.60 -6.96 -26.01
N GLY A 584 20.92 -7.13 -25.94
CA GLY A 584 21.62 -8.39 -26.21
C GLY A 584 21.36 -9.49 -25.19
N LEU A 585 21.13 -9.15 -23.91
CA LEU A 585 20.72 -10.11 -22.88
C LEU A 585 19.31 -10.66 -23.16
N GLY A 586 18.44 -9.92 -23.84
CA GLY A 586 17.11 -10.38 -24.22
C GLY A 586 16.31 -10.80 -23.00
N GLN A 587 15.88 -12.07 -22.94
CA GLN A 587 15.13 -12.65 -21.80
C GLN A 587 15.98 -12.92 -20.56
N ARG A 588 17.31 -12.93 -20.66
CA ARG A 588 18.21 -13.15 -19.52
C ARG A 588 18.32 -11.93 -18.59
N SER A 589 18.02 -10.73 -19.10
CA SER A 589 17.93 -9.53 -18.27
C SER A 589 16.79 -9.66 -17.26
N TRP A 590 17.04 -9.30 -16.01
CA TRP A 590 16.02 -9.37 -14.95
C TRP A 590 14.96 -8.27 -15.07
N SER A 591 15.29 -7.20 -15.79
CA SER A 591 14.42 -6.02 -15.96
C SER A 591 14.28 -5.69 -17.45
N HIS A 592 13.12 -5.17 -17.83
CA HIS A 592 12.93 -4.65 -19.18
C HIS A 592 13.78 -3.38 -19.37
N PRO A 593 14.41 -3.14 -20.54
CA PRO A 593 15.24 -1.95 -20.78
C PRO A 593 14.54 -0.62 -20.45
N ASP A 594 13.24 -0.51 -20.71
CA ASP A 594 12.46 0.69 -20.37
C ASP A 594 12.39 0.95 -18.86
N GLN A 595 12.28 -0.10 -18.05
CA GLN A 595 12.26 0.03 -16.59
C GLN A 595 13.63 0.46 -16.07
N VAL A 596 14.70 -0.10 -16.64
CA VAL A 596 16.07 0.30 -16.34
C VAL A 596 16.26 1.78 -16.64
N LEU A 597 15.87 2.23 -17.85
CA LEU A 597 16.03 3.62 -18.26
C LEU A 597 15.29 4.57 -17.31
N ARG A 598 14.06 4.27 -16.90
CA ARG A 598 13.36 5.06 -15.85
C ARG A 598 14.17 5.15 -14.56
N GLY A 599 14.82 4.06 -14.15
CA GLY A 599 15.72 4.03 -13.00
C GLY A 599 16.95 4.95 -13.17
N LEU A 600 17.54 4.98 -14.36
CA LEU A 600 18.66 5.88 -14.69
C LEU A 600 18.24 7.35 -14.67
N LEU A 601 17.06 7.67 -15.25
CA LEU A 601 16.49 9.01 -15.26
C LEU A 601 16.27 9.53 -13.83
N GLN A 602 15.71 8.69 -12.96
CA GLN A 602 15.52 9.02 -11.55
C GLN A 602 16.86 9.22 -10.82
N ALA A 603 17.85 8.37 -11.07
CA ALA A 603 19.18 8.49 -10.46
C ALA A 603 19.90 9.78 -10.90
N HIS A 604 19.77 10.18 -12.17
CA HIS A 604 20.32 11.44 -12.67
C HIS A 604 19.70 12.65 -11.97
N HIS A 605 18.37 12.71 -11.91
CA HIS A 605 17.67 13.78 -11.20
C HIS A 605 18.09 13.83 -9.71
N ASN A 606 18.21 12.66 -9.06
CA ASN A 606 18.66 12.56 -7.68
C ASN A 606 20.03 13.19 -7.45
N ARG A 607 21.01 12.90 -8.32
CA ARG A 607 22.36 13.45 -8.20
C ARG A 607 22.39 14.96 -8.39
N LEU A 608 21.73 15.44 -9.44
CA LEU A 608 21.79 16.84 -9.86
C LEU A 608 20.95 17.76 -8.97
N VAL A 609 19.70 17.39 -8.70
CA VAL A 609 18.72 18.28 -8.03
C VAL A 609 18.45 17.81 -6.61
N GLY A 610 18.09 16.53 -6.42
CA GLY A 610 17.78 15.99 -5.09
C GLY A 610 16.60 15.04 -5.05
N LEU A 611 16.00 14.95 -3.87
CA LEU A 611 14.95 13.98 -3.53
C LEU A 611 13.52 14.51 -3.71
N ASP A 612 13.35 15.75 -4.20
CA ASP A 612 12.03 16.35 -4.39
C ASP A 612 11.26 15.65 -5.55
N PRO A 613 10.13 14.97 -5.26
CA PRO A 613 9.34 14.31 -6.29
C PRO A 613 8.73 15.30 -7.29
N GLU A 614 8.42 16.52 -6.86
CA GLU A 614 7.76 17.52 -7.70
C GLU A 614 8.74 18.06 -8.74
N SER A 615 9.97 18.43 -8.36
CA SER A 615 11.01 18.80 -9.32
C SER A 615 11.31 17.66 -10.31
N ALA A 616 11.25 16.40 -9.86
CA ALA A 616 11.42 15.25 -10.74
C ALA A 616 10.28 15.15 -11.77
N ARG A 617 9.03 15.32 -11.33
CA ARG A 617 7.85 15.37 -12.20
C ARG A 617 7.98 16.46 -13.26
N LEU A 618 8.35 17.68 -12.84
CA LEU A 618 8.55 18.82 -13.74
C LEU A 618 9.67 18.55 -14.75
N ALA A 619 10.81 17.99 -14.35
CA ALA A 619 11.92 17.68 -15.25
C ALA A 619 11.51 16.68 -16.35
N HIS A 620 10.74 15.64 -15.99
CA HIS A 620 10.19 14.68 -16.95
C HIS A 620 9.21 15.35 -17.92
N ALA A 621 8.31 16.21 -17.42
CA ALA A 621 7.36 16.93 -18.25
C ALA A 621 8.05 17.89 -19.24
N VAL A 622 9.12 18.57 -18.82
CA VAL A 622 9.93 19.44 -19.67
C VAL A 622 10.68 18.64 -20.74
N ALA A 623 11.34 17.53 -20.37
CA ALA A 623 12.02 16.66 -21.33
C ALA A 623 11.05 16.08 -22.37
N ARG A 624 9.87 15.63 -21.94
CA ARG A 624 8.79 15.16 -22.81
C ARG A 624 8.28 16.27 -23.75
N GLY A 625 8.04 17.47 -23.22
CA GLY A 625 7.57 18.61 -24.01
C GLY A 625 8.58 19.03 -25.09
N ALA A 626 9.87 19.02 -24.75
CA ALA A 626 10.94 19.26 -25.70
C ALA A 626 10.97 18.20 -26.81
N ALA A 627 10.84 16.92 -26.44
CA ALA A 627 10.74 15.82 -27.39
C ALA A 627 9.58 16.02 -28.36
N ALA A 628 8.38 16.32 -27.85
CA ALA A 628 7.20 16.54 -28.69
C ALA A 628 7.42 17.69 -29.69
N ALA A 629 7.87 18.85 -29.20
CA ALA A 629 8.08 20.03 -30.02
C ALA A 629 9.20 19.90 -31.07
N HIS A 630 10.23 19.09 -30.81
CA HIS A 630 11.26 18.77 -31.82
C HIS A 630 10.80 17.69 -32.80
N SER A 631 10.07 16.67 -32.34
CA SER A 631 9.43 15.67 -33.20
C SER A 631 8.46 16.32 -34.19
N ASP A 632 7.61 17.24 -33.72
CA ASP A 632 6.63 17.94 -34.56
C ASP A 632 7.32 18.82 -35.62
N ARG A 633 8.37 19.56 -35.22
CA ARG A 633 9.16 20.36 -36.18
C ARG A 633 9.81 19.53 -37.27
N ARG A 634 10.33 18.34 -36.94
CA ARG A 634 10.90 17.41 -37.94
C ARG A 634 9.82 16.74 -38.81
N ARG A 635 8.58 16.60 -38.33
CA ARG A 635 7.45 16.10 -39.13
C ARG A 635 6.91 17.15 -40.10
N GLN A 636 6.91 18.43 -39.71
CA GLN A 636 6.42 19.54 -40.53
C GLN A 636 7.46 20.11 -41.51
N GLY A 637 8.76 19.87 -41.25
CA GLY A 637 9.86 20.26 -42.13
C GLY A 637 10.28 19.18 -43.14
N ARG A 638 9.53 18.07 -43.20
CA ARG A 638 9.56 17.06 -44.27
C ARG A 638 8.31 17.23 -45.10
#